data_AF-A0A286EB27-F1
#
_entry.id   AF-A0A286EB27-F1
#
_cell.length_a   1.000
_cell.length_b   1.000
_cell.length_c   1.000
_cell.angle_alpha   90.00
_cell.angle_beta   90.00
_cell.angle_gamma   90.00
#
_symmetry.space_group_name_H-M   'P 1'
#
loop_
_entity.id
_entity.type
_entity.pdbx_description
1 polymer ?
#
loop_
_entity_poly.entity_id
_entity_poly.type
_entity_poly.pdbx_seq_one_letter_code
_entity_poly.pdbx_strand_id
1 'polypeptide(L)'
;NVGHSLAGSGVVSLISLVQGMRKRTIPASIHCDEVNDYIRWDDSPFYVNRETREWPESEDGRLVGAVSSFGMSGTNAHVLVESHGSEAEDRTLAQQWPSRPAYLLALSAKSPEGLERRIADLLAYVAERRDLTAHHLSVLCAELLDGRQHFPHRCAVVVRDRQDALQALAKARDGESAPNVFSGEVLRRFVAQSAIRQVVAALQAEAVTVEEPARAQELLYALADFYCQGYGVAGAGRVAALPRLGLPGYPFAGDEFRPAPSASALFSAAGGGARGGAALHPLVHRNASDVGGLRFVTEFSGREPFVSSGVLVADALLEMVRASVALSAGGSSPTAGGGVELRDVVWHEGVPAAGGAVVEVALSAYAGGRVGWEVFSADPNDPELELVHGAGGARRLDMALRVVDLDAVARECAERIAVVPAGGRVAGVFVGGRRVLVRLEPGRSTLGDVVLQPGDALAALEAVVVASGGQLGAGTLLGARQVALPVGVGVVSTVVATVGEFGNGRVVVDLDGCDASGGVLWSLHGAEYGFSQADPRVGADGSATGGSGEVAEVAVAGPGRRGEMRGWSVEECLLWELRDAVCAVLKLPPEKVDADDNFAEFGFDSINLAEFAEELGRRFHFTVTPDVFFGYPTLVRLSHFLLGNHGDELAAFYRDAELAAAPALVVPATVSSGVRRRGSRRVGGIRGGDEPVAVVGMSGRFPGVRDVEGLWSVLSEGRSVIGGVPADRVEWWRAGGSGEEGVRAGFVPGVAEFDPLFFQISPREAETMDPRQRLLLQESWNALEDAGYGEERLARERVGVFVGAEEGDYQLVVGEDGSVTAASNSILASRLAYFLNFDGPGMLISTACSSGLVAVHQACQSLQAGECDVAVVAGVNLML
;
A
#
# COMPACT_ATOMS: atom_id res chain seq x y z
N ASN A 1 13.34 23.01 18.53
CA ASN A 1 12.08 23.63 18.06
C ASN A 1 11.00 22.60 17.77
N VAL A 2 11.22 21.69 16.80
CA VAL A 2 10.21 20.70 16.34
C VAL A 2 10.42 19.26 16.82
N GLY A 3 11.49 18.99 17.58
CA GLY A 3 11.82 17.66 18.09
C GLY A 3 12.58 16.81 17.07
N HIS A 4 12.76 15.53 17.38
CA HIS A 4 13.39 14.57 16.49
C HIS A 4 12.34 13.93 15.58
N SER A 5 12.42 14.17 14.27
CA SER A 5 11.45 13.70 13.27
C SER A 5 11.80 12.33 12.67
N LEU A 6 12.64 11.54 13.36
CA LEU A 6 13.12 10.22 12.90
C LEU A 6 13.64 10.28 11.45
N ALA A 7 13.18 9.38 10.56
CA ALA A 7 13.52 9.37 9.13
C ALA A 7 13.40 10.73 8.41
N GLY A 8 12.51 11.62 8.87
CA GLY A 8 12.33 12.97 8.30
C GLY A 8 13.37 14.00 8.74
N SER A 9 14.16 13.73 9.79
CA SER A 9 15.02 14.73 10.45
C SER A 9 16.04 15.39 9.52
N GLY A 10 16.63 14.61 8.61
CA GLY A 10 17.60 15.11 7.64
C GLY A 10 16.99 16.13 6.68
N VAL A 11 15.80 15.85 6.14
CA VAL A 11 15.09 16.74 5.21
C VAL A 11 14.57 17.98 5.93
N VAL A 12 14.02 17.85 7.15
CA VAL A 12 13.62 19.00 7.98
C VAL A 12 14.80 19.95 8.22
N SER A 13 15.98 19.40 8.52
CA SER A 13 17.20 20.19 8.75
C SER A 13 17.70 20.85 7.46
N LEU A 14 17.61 20.16 6.32
CA LEU A 14 17.96 20.70 5.01
C LEU A 14 17.04 21.86 4.62
N ILE A 15 15.72 21.72 4.79
CA ILE A 15 14.74 22.79 4.57
C ILE A 15 15.04 23.98 5.48
N SER A 16 15.33 23.72 6.76
CA SER A 16 15.69 24.77 7.74
C SER A 16 16.94 25.53 7.32
N LEU A 17 17.96 24.81 6.81
CA LEU A 17 19.20 25.40 6.30
C LEU A 17 18.94 26.28 5.07
N VAL A 18 18.19 25.77 4.09
CA VAL A 18 17.84 26.50 2.87
C VAL A 18 17.03 27.76 3.21
N GLN A 19 16.08 27.69 4.14
CA GLN A 19 15.35 28.87 4.61
C GLN A 19 16.26 29.86 5.34
N GLY A 20 17.19 29.39 6.16
CA GLY A 20 18.21 30.23 6.79
C GLY A 20 19.07 30.99 5.78
N MET A 21 19.47 30.34 4.68
CA MET A 21 20.17 30.98 3.57
C MET A 21 19.29 31.99 2.82
N ARG A 22 18.06 31.63 2.47
CA ARG A 22 17.10 32.51 1.78
C ARG A 22 16.79 33.78 2.58
N LYS A 23 16.74 33.68 3.90
CA LYS A 23 16.41 34.78 4.81
C LYS A 23 17.67 35.39 5.47
N ARG A 24 18.87 34.97 5.05
CA ARG A 24 20.19 35.37 5.56
C ARG A 24 20.26 35.41 7.10
N THR A 25 19.67 34.42 7.77
CA THR A 25 19.51 34.38 9.22
C THR A 25 19.82 32.99 9.76
N ILE A 26 20.56 32.92 10.86
CA ILE A 26 20.84 31.68 11.60
C ILE A 26 19.95 31.67 12.85
N PRO A 27 18.94 30.78 12.96
CA PRO A 27 18.04 30.73 14.11
C PRO A 27 18.75 30.25 15.38
N ALA A 28 18.27 30.69 16.54
CA ALA A 28 18.73 30.20 17.84
C ALA A 28 18.47 28.69 17.99
N SER A 29 19.47 27.97 18.46
CA SER A 29 19.30 26.64 19.05
C SER A 29 18.73 26.79 20.45
N ILE A 30 17.50 26.35 20.64
CA ILE A 30 16.80 26.43 21.94
C ILE A 30 17.09 25.22 22.82
N HIS A 31 16.81 25.32 24.12
CA HIS A 31 17.04 24.26 25.12
C HIS A 31 18.52 23.84 25.26
N CYS A 32 19.43 24.81 25.19
CA CYS A 32 20.88 24.57 25.31
C CYS A 32 21.58 25.56 26.26
N ASP A 33 20.90 25.93 27.35
CA ASP A 33 21.40 26.87 28.38
C ASP A 33 22.76 26.43 28.94
N GLU A 34 22.90 25.12 29.19
CA GLU A 34 24.16 24.45 29.51
C GLU A 34 24.67 23.70 28.25
N VAL A 35 25.95 23.89 27.90
CA VAL A 35 26.61 23.12 26.84
C VAL A 35 27.16 21.82 27.43
N ASN A 36 27.31 20.80 26.59
CA ASN A 36 27.76 19.49 27.04
C ASN A 36 29.26 19.50 27.37
N ASP A 37 29.62 19.22 28.64
CA ASP A 37 31.00 19.19 29.14
C ASP A 37 31.87 18.05 28.55
N TYR A 38 31.25 17.03 27.94
CA TYR A 38 31.99 15.98 27.23
C TYR A 38 32.57 16.45 25.88
N ILE A 39 32.13 17.61 25.38
CA ILE A 39 32.66 18.22 24.15
C ILE A 39 33.67 19.30 24.53
N ARG A 40 34.88 19.22 23.97
CA ARG A 40 35.93 20.23 24.18
C ARG A 40 35.71 21.44 23.26
N TRP A 41 34.81 22.32 23.66
CA TRP A 41 34.42 23.48 22.85
C TRP A 41 35.57 24.44 22.60
N ASP A 42 36.37 24.75 23.63
CA ASP A 42 37.49 25.72 23.55
C ASP A 42 38.59 25.32 22.54
N ASP A 43 38.73 24.03 22.26
CA ASP A 43 39.70 23.48 21.30
C ASP A 43 39.09 23.24 19.91
N SER A 44 37.82 23.61 19.69
CA SER A 44 37.07 23.31 18.47
C SER A 44 36.67 24.59 17.72
N PRO A 45 36.51 24.54 16.38
CA PRO A 45 35.96 25.65 15.61
C PRO A 45 34.44 25.81 15.81
N PHE A 46 33.81 24.95 16.62
CA PHE A 46 32.36 24.87 16.76
C PHE A 46 31.89 25.56 18.05
N TYR A 47 30.75 26.20 17.95
CA TYR A 47 30.00 26.72 19.10
C TYR A 47 28.51 26.51 18.86
N VAL A 48 27.72 26.48 19.93
CA VAL A 48 26.26 26.38 19.81
C VAL A 48 25.68 27.78 19.60
N ASN A 49 24.94 27.97 18.49
CA ASN A 49 24.28 29.24 18.22
C ASN A 49 23.07 29.45 19.15
N ARG A 50 23.21 30.20 20.24
CA ARG A 50 22.14 30.40 21.25
C ARG A 50 21.18 31.55 20.96
N GLU A 51 21.53 32.41 20.01
CA GLU A 51 20.75 33.60 19.67
C GLU A 51 20.50 33.65 18.17
N THR A 52 19.31 34.09 17.76
CA THR A 52 19.01 34.30 16.35
C THR A 52 19.85 35.49 15.86
N ARG A 53 20.64 35.27 14.81
CA ARG A 53 21.57 36.28 14.28
C ARG A 53 21.55 36.32 12.76
N GLU A 54 22.00 37.43 12.21
CA GLU A 54 22.26 37.54 10.77
C GLU A 54 23.37 36.56 10.34
N TRP A 55 23.23 36.00 9.15
CA TRP A 55 24.23 35.11 8.59
C TRP A 55 25.49 35.92 8.22
N PRO A 56 26.69 35.57 8.74
CA PRO A 56 27.90 36.32 8.43
C PRO A 56 28.18 36.33 6.92
N GLU A 57 28.44 37.51 6.35
CA GLU A 57 28.84 37.62 4.95
C GLU A 57 30.24 37.03 4.74
N SER A 58 30.38 36.18 3.73
CA SER A 58 31.66 35.71 3.21
C SER A 58 32.25 36.72 2.23
N GLU A 59 33.56 36.63 1.96
CA GLU A 59 34.26 37.53 1.03
C GLU A 59 33.66 37.51 -0.40
N ASP A 60 33.05 36.40 -0.78
CA ASP A 60 32.40 36.14 -2.08
C ASP A 60 30.87 36.20 -2.02
N GLY A 61 30.28 36.57 -0.87
CA GLY A 61 28.84 36.77 -0.67
C GLY A 61 27.99 35.48 -0.65
N ARG A 62 28.64 34.32 -0.76
CA ARG A 62 28.03 32.98 -0.75
C ARG A 62 27.89 32.44 0.66
N LEU A 63 26.70 31.96 0.99
CA LEU A 63 26.42 31.32 2.28
C LEU A 63 26.65 29.82 2.13
N VAL A 64 27.45 29.24 3.01
CA VAL A 64 27.73 27.80 3.04
C VAL A 64 27.27 27.23 4.38
N GLY A 65 26.59 26.09 4.34
CA GLY A 65 26.22 25.34 5.51
C GLY A 65 26.15 23.85 5.23
N ALA A 66 26.06 23.06 6.28
CA ALA A 66 26.01 21.61 6.16
C ALA A 66 24.95 21.00 7.08
N VAL A 67 24.37 19.89 6.63
CA VAL A 67 23.47 19.06 7.41
C VAL A 67 24.11 17.70 7.58
N SER A 68 24.17 17.21 8.82
CA SER A 68 24.58 15.85 9.14
C SER A 68 23.40 15.10 9.74
N SER A 69 23.21 13.86 9.32
CA SER A 69 22.20 12.96 9.87
C SER A 69 22.81 11.60 10.15
N PHE A 70 22.60 11.12 11.38
CA PHE A 70 23.21 9.90 11.91
C PHE A 70 22.09 8.92 12.26
N GLY A 71 22.01 7.81 11.54
CA GLY A 71 21.07 6.73 11.81
C GLY A 71 21.54 5.88 12.98
N MET A 72 20.62 5.41 13.81
CA MET A 72 20.94 4.49 14.93
C MET A 72 21.58 3.18 14.43
N SER A 73 21.35 2.83 13.17
CA SER A 73 22.00 1.71 12.46
C SER A 73 23.51 1.90 12.24
N GLY A 74 24.04 3.12 12.44
CA GLY A 74 25.42 3.50 12.13
C GLY A 74 25.60 4.14 10.75
N THR A 75 24.53 4.26 9.95
CA THR A 75 24.57 4.94 8.65
C THR A 75 24.62 6.46 8.85
N ASN A 76 25.57 7.12 8.19
CA ASN A 76 25.76 8.57 8.32
C ASN A 76 25.66 9.23 6.95
N ALA A 77 24.90 10.32 6.87
CA ALA A 77 24.79 11.15 5.68
C ALA A 77 25.20 12.59 6.01
N HIS A 78 25.92 13.22 5.08
CA HIS A 78 26.38 14.59 5.20
C HIS A 78 26.18 15.31 3.87
N VAL A 79 25.53 16.47 3.91
CA VAL A 79 25.25 17.30 2.73
C VAL A 79 25.78 18.70 2.97
N LEU A 80 26.55 19.22 2.02
CA LEU A 80 26.96 20.61 1.96
C LEU A 80 26.02 21.37 1.02
N VAL A 81 25.62 22.56 1.41
CA VAL A 81 24.74 23.44 0.64
C VAL A 81 25.40 24.81 0.52
N GLU A 82 25.38 25.35 -0.69
CA GLU A 82 25.84 26.70 -1.01
C GLU A 82 24.66 27.52 -1.55
N SER A 83 24.56 28.79 -1.15
CA SER A 83 23.55 29.71 -1.70
C SER A 83 23.85 30.06 -3.16
N HIS A 84 22.80 30.15 -3.98
CA HIS A 84 22.92 30.57 -5.38
C HIS A 84 22.42 32.02 -5.58
N GLY A 85 23.21 32.82 -6.33
CA GLY A 85 22.90 34.21 -6.64
C GLY A 85 23.13 35.19 -5.48
N SER A 86 23.35 36.47 -5.81
CA SER A 86 23.40 37.56 -4.82
C SER A 86 22.16 38.44 -4.91
N GLU A 87 21.66 38.95 -3.77
CA GLU A 87 20.55 39.92 -3.77
C GLU A 87 20.87 41.18 -4.59
N ALA A 88 22.16 41.53 -4.73
CA ALA A 88 22.59 42.64 -5.55
C ALA A 88 22.32 42.40 -7.05
N GLU A 89 22.55 41.17 -7.53
CA GLU A 89 22.24 40.77 -8.90
C GLU A 89 20.74 40.77 -9.15
N ASP A 90 19.95 40.21 -8.23
CA ASP A 90 18.48 40.16 -8.34
C ASP A 90 17.87 41.56 -8.36
N ARG A 91 18.33 42.47 -7.47
CA ARG A 91 17.88 43.87 -7.46
C ARG A 91 18.25 44.58 -8.76
N THR A 92 19.44 44.32 -9.30
CA THR A 92 19.91 44.92 -10.56
C THR A 92 19.05 44.44 -11.73
N LEU A 93 18.77 43.14 -11.81
CA LEU A 93 17.87 42.55 -12.81
C LEU A 93 16.46 43.13 -12.71
N ALA A 94 15.91 43.22 -11.48
CA ALA A 94 14.58 43.77 -11.25
C ALA A 94 14.47 45.25 -11.65
N GLN A 95 15.51 46.06 -11.42
CA GLN A 95 15.54 47.47 -11.84
C GLN A 95 15.65 47.65 -13.35
N GLN A 96 16.34 46.74 -14.03
CA GLN A 96 16.54 46.79 -15.49
C GLN A 96 15.40 46.14 -16.27
N TRP A 97 14.47 45.45 -15.59
CA TRP A 97 13.41 44.71 -16.24
C TRP A 97 12.36 45.64 -16.87
N PRO A 98 12.02 45.46 -18.17
CA PRO A 98 11.05 46.32 -18.83
C PRO A 98 9.63 46.09 -18.28
N SER A 99 8.94 47.18 -17.96
CA SER A 99 7.52 47.13 -17.60
C SER A 99 6.66 46.84 -18.84
N ARG A 100 5.70 45.92 -18.71
CA ARG A 100 4.68 45.67 -19.73
C ARG A 100 3.40 46.45 -19.44
N PRO A 101 2.60 46.76 -20.47
CA PRO A 101 1.30 47.43 -20.30
C PRO A 101 0.32 46.67 -19.41
N ALA A 102 0.32 45.34 -19.48
CA ALA A 102 -0.55 44.47 -18.69
C ALA A 102 0.04 43.05 -18.59
N TYR A 103 -0.49 42.25 -17.66
CA TYR A 103 -0.08 40.90 -17.32
C TYR A 103 -1.33 40.01 -17.19
N LEU A 104 -1.21 38.75 -17.61
CA LEU A 104 -2.26 37.73 -17.49
C LEU A 104 -1.95 36.83 -16.29
N LEU A 105 -2.84 36.79 -15.31
CA LEU A 105 -2.74 35.87 -14.18
C LEU A 105 -3.76 34.76 -14.38
N ALA A 106 -3.28 33.54 -14.62
CA ALA A 106 -4.10 32.37 -14.91
C ALA A 106 -4.21 31.47 -13.68
N LEU A 107 -5.43 31.11 -13.32
CA LEU A 107 -5.75 30.24 -12.19
C LEU A 107 -6.62 29.09 -12.68
N SER A 108 -6.48 27.93 -12.05
CA SER A 108 -7.36 26.81 -12.30
C SER A 108 -7.46 25.87 -11.10
N ALA A 109 -8.56 25.11 -11.02
CA ALA A 109 -8.74 24.05 -10.04
C ALA A 109 -9.66 22.92 -10.56
N LYS A 110 -9.62 21.77 -9.88
CA LYS A 110 -10.49 20.62 -10.19
C LYS A 110 -11.94 20.79 -9.74
N SER A 111 -12.22 21.72 -8.82
CA SER A 111 -13.56 22.08 -8.38
C SER A 111 -13.75 23.60 -8.32
N PRO A 112 -15.00 24.11 -8.33
CA PRO A 112 -15.29 25.53 -8.15
C PRO A 112 -14.76 26.08 -6.82
N GLU A 113 -14.93 25.35 -5.72
CA GLU A 113 -14.49 25.74 -4.38
C GLU A 113 -12.96 25.77 -4.28
N GLY A 114 -12.28 24.86 -4.98
CA GLY A 114 -10.83 24.88 -5.13
C GLY A 114 -10.35 26.13 -5.88
N LEU A 115 -11.09 26.55 -6.92
CA LEU A 115 -10.74 27.75 -7.69
C LEU A 115 -10.91 29.02 -6.86
N GLU A 116 -12.02 29.13 -6.12
CA GLU A 116 -12.28 30.25 -5.20
C GLU A 116 -11.17 30.37 -4.15
N ARG A 117 -10.79 29.26 -3.50
CA ARG A 117 -9.68 29.23 -2.54
C ARG A 117 -8.36 29.64 -3.18
N ARG A 118 -8.06 29.16 -4.39
CA ARG A 118 -6.81 29.51 -5.10
C ARG A 118 -6.75 31.01 -5.46
N ILE A 119 -7.89 31.61 -5.82
CA ILE A 119 -8.00 33.07 -6.03
C ILE A 119 -7.76 33.81 -4.71
N ALA A 120 -8.36 33.35 -3.60
CA ALA A 120 -8.19 33.95 -2.29
C ALA A 120 -6.74 33.88 -1.79
N ASP A 121 -6.06 32.74 -1.98
CA ASP A 121 -4.66 32.55 -1.59
C ASP A 121 -3.73 33.45 -2.40
N LEU A 122 -3.94 33.56 -3.71
CA LEU A 122 -3.16 34.48 -4.54
C LEU A 122 -3.44 35.94 -4.17
N LEU A 123 -4.69 36.30 -3.86
CA LEU A 123 -5.05 37.63 -3.39
C LEU A 123 -4.33 37.98 -2.09
N ALA A 124 -4.30 37.06 -1.12
CA ALA A 124 -3.57 37.21 0.13
C ALA A 124 -2.07 37.40 -0.10
N TYR A 125 -1.46 36.56 -0.95
CA TYR A 125 -0.06 36.66 -1.34
C TYR A 125 0.30 38.04 -1.93
N VAL A 126 -0.52 38.54 -2.87
CA VAL A 126 -0.33 39.87 -3.47
C VAL A 126 -0.55 40.99 -2.44
N ALA A 127 -1.46 40.81 -1.49
CA ALA A 127 -1.70 41.76 -0.41
C ALA A 127 -0.51 41.89 0.54
N GLU A 128 0.14 40.78 0.90
CA GLU A 128 1.30 40.75 1.79
C GLU A 128 2.57 41.29 1.12
N ARG A 129 2.79 41.00 -0.17
CA ARG A 129 3.91 41.52 -0.96
C ARG A 129 3.72 43.00 -1.35
N ARG A 130 4.10 43.92 -0.46
CA ARG A 130 4.04 45.37 -0.70
C ARG A 130 5.03 45.88 -1.75
N ASP A 131 6.07 45.11 -2.01
CA ASP A 131 7.19 45.38 -2.93
C ASP A 131 7.01 44.73 -4.31
N LEU A 132 5.78 44.34 -4.69
CA LEU A 132 5.49 43.75 -5.99
C LEU A 132 5.76 44.75 -7.13
N THR A 133 6.75 44.47 -7.99
CA THR A 133 7.18 45.31 -9.12
C THR A 133 6.70 44.72 -10.45
N ALA A 134 6.92 45.43 -11.56
CA ALA A 134 6.66 44.93 -12.91
C ALA A 134 7.44 43.62 -13.24
N HIS A 135 8.65 43.50 -12.71
CA HIS A 135 9.44 42.28 -12.74
C HIS A 135 8.71 41.12 -12.05
N HIS A 136 8.24 41.33 -10.81
CA HIS A 136 7.50 40.32 -10.05
C HIS A 136 6.19 39.90 -10.74
N LEU A 137 5.47 40.82 -11.36
CA LEU A 137 4.26 40.50 -12.15
C LEU A 137 4.58 39.68 -13.41
N SER A 138 5.74 39.91 -14.04
CA SER A 138 6.21 39.10 -15.16
C SER A 138 6.50 37.66 -14.72
N VAL A 139 7.17 37.49 -13.57
CA VAL A 139 7.43 36.18 -12.97
C VAL A 139 6.12 35.50 -12.59
N LEU A 140 5.21 36.21 -11.93
CA LEU A 140 3.91 35.68 -11.53
C LEU A 140 3.09 35.18 -12.74
N CYS A 141 3.06 35.94 -13.83
CA CYS A 141 2.41 35.55 -15.09
C CYS A 141 3.01 34.26 -15.66
N ALA A 142 4.34 34.16 -15.76
CA ALA A 142 5.01 32.97 -16.29
C ALA A 142 4.83 31.75 -15.38
N GLU A 143 4.99 31.90 -14.07
CA GLU A 143 4.82 30.81 -13.10
C GLU A 143 3.40 30.25 -13.11
N LEU A 144 2.38 31.11 -13.24
CA LEU A 144 0.98 30.68 -13.29
C LEU A 144 0.59 29.99 -14.60
N LEU A 145 1.22 30.34 -15.73
CA LEU A 145 0.93 29.75 -17.06
C LEU A 145 1.80 28.54 -17.39
N ASP A 146 3.09 28.58 -17.04
CA ASP A 146 4.05 27.54 -17.42
C ASP A 146 4.44 26.64 -16.24
N GLY A 147 4.35 27.16 -15.01
CA GLY A 147 4.78 26.50 -13.78
C GLY A 147 3.67 25.76 -13.02
N ARG A 148 2.43 25.77 -13.54
CA ARG A 148 1.26 25.12 -12.91
C ARG A 148 0.57 24.19 -13.89
N GLN A 149 -0.15 23.21 -13.34
CA GLN A 149 -1.06 22.39 -14.12
C GLN A 149 -2.42 23.10 -14.27
N HIS A 150 -3.07 22.90 -15.42
CA HIS A 150 -4.30 23.62 -15.77
C HIS A 150 -5.54 22.72 -15.78
N PHE A 151 -6.42 22.94 -14.81
CA PHE A 151 -7.62 22.15 -14.57
C PHE A 151 -8.89 22.72 -15.24
N PRO A 152 -10.03 21.99 -15.21
CA PRO A 152 -11.27 22.38 -15.87
C PRO A 152 -11.86 23.72 -15.44
N HIS A 153 -11.92 24.02 -14.14
CA HIS A 153 -12.43 25.31 -13.68
C HIS A 153 -11.31 26.34 -13.78
N ARG A 154 -11.46 27.32 -14.67
CA ARG A 154 -10.42 28.29 -15.00
C ARG A 154 -10.89 29.71 -14.73
N CYS A 155 -10.00 30.51 -14.14
CA CYS A 155 -10.15 31.94 -14.03
C CYS A 155 -8.90 32.62 -14.59
N ALA A 156 -9.08 33.71 -15.32
CA ALA A 156 -7.99 34.55 -15.77
C ALA A 156 -8.30 36.02 -15.45
N VAL A 157 -7.32 36.73 -14.90
CA VAL A 157 -7.42 38.17 -14.66
C VAL A 157 -6.29 38.90 -15.38
N VAL A 158 -6.64 40.02 -16.01
CA VAL A 158 -5.67 40.87 -16.70
C VAL A 158 -5.45 42.15 -15.90
N VAL A 159 -4.20 42.39 -15.53
CA VAL A 159 -3.82 43.38 -14.51
C VAL A 159 -2.66 44.23 -15.00
N ARG A 160 -2.62 45.50 -14.61
CA ARG A 160 -1.53 46.43 -14.99
C ARG A 160 -0.48 46.58 -13.90
N ASP A 161 -0.92 46.53 -12.66
CA ASP A 161 -0.10 46.72 -11.47
C ASP A 161 -0.68 45.94 -10.27
N ARG A 162 -0.02 46.08 -9.12
CA ARG A 162 -0.44 45.44 -7.87
C ARG A 162 -1.84 45.84 -7.43
N GLN A 163 -2.22 47.11 -7.57
CA GLN A 163 -3.52 47.60 -7.10
C GLN A 163 -4.65 47.06 -7.99
N ASP A 164 -4.41 47.05 -9.30
CA ASP A 164 -5.30 46.45 -10.30
C ASP A 164 -5.46 44.94 -10.04
N ALA A 165 -4.37 44.24 -9.66
CA ALA A 165 -4.41 42.84 -9.29
C ALA A 165 -5.25 42.56 -8.04
N LEU A 166 -5.09 43.36 -6.97
CA LEU A 166 -5.91 43.22 -5.77
C LEU A 166 -7.40 43.39 -6.07
N GLN A 167 -7.75 44.38 -6.90
CA GLN A 167 -9.14 44.63 -7.28
C GLN A 167 -9.72 43.53 -8.18
N ALA A 168 -8.97 43.10 -9.20
CA ALA A 168 -9.42 42.07 -10.14
C ALA A 168 -9.58 40.71 -9.46
N LEU A 169 -8.62 40.31 -8.61
CA LEU A 169 -8.69 39.06 -7.85
C LEU A 169 -9.82 39.07 -6.81
N ALA A 170 -10.05 40.20 -6.13
CA ALA A 170 -11.20 40.32 -5.21
C ALA A 170 -12.53 40.15 -5.94
N LYS A 171 -12.70 40.81 -7.08
CA LYS A 171 -13.90 40.64 -7.92
C LYS A 171 -14.06 39.21 -8.45
N ALA A 172 -12.96 38.58 -8.86
CA ALA A 172 -12.97 37.19 -9.31
C ALA A 172 -13.39 36.22 -8.20
N ARG A 173 -12.92 36.42 -6.96
CA ARG A 173 -13.33 35.65 -5.79
C ARG A 173 -14.81 35.84 -5.48
N ASP A 174 -15.29 37.07 -5.54
CA ASP A 174 -16.67 37.43 -5.18
C ASP A 174 -17.68 37.12 -6.32
N GLY A 175 -17.21 36.59 -7.45
CA GLY A 175 -18.03 36.26 -8.62
C GLY A 175 -18.58 37.48 -9.36
N GLU A 176 -17.98 38.65 -9.17
CA GLU A 176 -18.40 39.90 -9.80
C GLU A 176 -17.92 39.98 -11.25
N SER A 177 -18.81 40.40 -12.16
CA SER A 177 -18.45 40.63 -13.56
C SER A 177 -17.59 41.90 -13.71
N ALA A 178 -16.42 41.75 -14.32
CA ALA A 178 -15.53 42.85 -14.66
C ALA A 178 -14.89 42.62 -16.04
N PRO A 179 -14.60 43.67 -16.82
CA PRO A 179 -14.07 43.54 -18.18
C PRO A 179 -12.67 42.90 -18.25
N ASN A 180 -11.96 42.82 -17.13
CA ASN A 180 -10.64 42.22 -17.00
C ASN A 180 -10.62 40.92 -16.16
N VAL A 181 -11.80 40.34 -15.91
CA VAL A 181 -11.97 39.08 -15.18
C VAL A 181 -12.72 38.10 -16.07
N PHE A 182 -12.12 36.95 -16.30
CA PHE A 182 -12.62 35.89 -17.16
C PHE A 182 -12.73 34.61 -16.35
N SER A 183 -13.78 33.83 -16.62
CA SER A 183 -14.03 32.55 -15.96
C SER A 183 -14.69 31.59 -16.93
N GLY A 184 -14.34 30.32 -16.85
CA GLY A 184 -14.95 29.28 -17.67
C GLY A 184 -14.73 27.88 -17.10
N GLU A 185 -15.54 26.94 -17.56
CA GLU A 185 -15.38 25.52 -17.29
C GLU A 185 -15.04 24.79 -18.59
N VAL A 186 -13.88 24.15 -18.60
CA VAL A 186 -13.41 23.37 -19.74
C VAL A 186 -14.01 21.96 -19.67
N LEU A 187 -14.68 21.54 -20.74
CA LEU A 187 -15.28 20.21 -20.81
C LEU A 187 -14.20 19.12 -20.75
N ARG A 188 -14.49 17.99 -20.06
CA ARG A 188 -13.55 16.86 -19.91
C ARG A 188 -12.99 16.30 -21.22
N ARG A 189 -13.71 16.42 -22.33
CA ARG A 189 -13.29 15.96 -23.67
C ARG A 189 -13.03 17.12 -24.64
N PHE A 190 -12.60 18.26 -24.11
CA PHE A 190 -12.26 19.40 -24.95
C PHE A 190 -11.10 19.04 -25.88
N VAL A 191 -11.35 19.12 -27.19
CA VAL A 191 -10.33 18.96 -28.22
C VAL A 191 -10.06 20.31 -28.85
N ALA A 192 -8.85 20.83 -28.64
CA ALA A 192 -8.46 22.12 -29.19
C ALA A 192 -8.43 22.08 -30.73
N GLN A 193 -9.27 22.89 -31.37
CA GLN A 193 -9.29 22.99 -32.83
C GLN A 193 -7.98 23.56 -33.35
N SER A 194 -7.40 22.95 -34.39
CA SER A 194 -6.10 23.34 -34.93
C SER A 194 -6.08 24.78 -35.46
N ALA A 195 -7.15 25.22 -36.11
CA ALA A 195 -7.29 26.59 -36.60
C ALA A 195 -7.29 27.62 -35.45
N ILE A 196 -8.02 27.34 -34.35
CA ILE A 196 -8.07 28.24 -33.21
C ILE A 196 -6.73 28.23 -32.46
N ARG A 197 -6.05 27.08 -32.35
CA ARG A 197 -4.68 27.02 -31.81
C ARG A 197 -3.70 27.93 -32.57
N GLN A 198 -3.79 27.99 -33.90
CA GLN A 198 -2.98 28.90 -34.70
C GLN A 198 -3.30 30.37 -34.43
N VAL A 199 -4.59 30.70 -34.24
CA VAL A 199 -5.01 32.04 -33.84
C VAL A 199 -4.47 32.41 -32.47
N VAL A 200 -4.60 31.54 -31.46
CA VAL A 200 -4.06 31.77 -30.11
C VAL A 200 -2.55 31.99 -30.15
N ALA A 201 -1.81 31.16 -30.88
CA ALA A 201 -0.37 31.33 -31.05
C ALA A 201 0.01 32.67 -31.73
N ALA A 202 -0.76 33.10 -32.74
CA ALA A 202 -0.55 34.38 -33.40
C ALA A 202 -0.82 35.58 -32.47
N LEU A 203 -1.93 35.54 -31.71
CA LEU A 203 -2.26 36.56 -30.71
C LEU A 203 -1.19 36.65 -29.63
N GLN A 204 -0.66 35.52 -29.17
CA GLN A 204 0.40 35.47 -28.18
C GLN A 204 1.72 36.04 -28.72
N ALA A 205 2.08 35.73 -29.97
CA ALA A 205 3.27 36.30 -30.61
C ALA A 205 3.15 37.82 -30.77
N GLU A 206 1.97 38.32 -31.16
CA GLU A 206 1.69 39.76 -31.23
C GLU A 206 1.78 40.42 -29.85
N ALA A 207 1.16 39.82 -28.82
CA ALA A 207 1.13 40.33 -27.45
C ALA A 207 2.53 40.52 -26.83
N VAL A 208 3.53 39.74 -27.26
CA VAL A 208 4.91 39.86 -26.79
C VAL A 208 5.64 41.06 -27.41
N THR A 209 5.24 41.50 -28.60
CA THR A 209 5.96 42.51 -29.40
C THR A 209 5.26 43.86 -29.46
N VAL A 210 3.96 43.91 -29.20
CA VAL A 210 3.17 45.14 -29.26
C VAL A 210 3.58 46.12 -28.17
N GLU A 211 3.85 47.37 -28.56
CA GLU A 211 4.19 48.47 -27.64
C GLU A 211 2.96 49.28 -27.22
N GLU A 212 1.91 49.31 -28.06
CA GLU A 212 0.69 50.08 -27.79
C GLU A 212 -0.12 49.48 -26.62
N PRO A 213 -0.30 50.21 -25.50
CA PRO A 213 -0.91 49.64 -24.29
C PRO A 213 -2.33 49.12 -24.46
N ALA A 214 -3.18 49.86 -25.20
CA ALA A 214 -4.58 49.48 -25.42
C ALA A 214 -4.68 48.18 -26.23
N ARG A 215 -3.85 48.03 -27.26
CA ARG A 215 -3.78 46.83 -28.10
C ARG A 215 -3.21 45.64 -27.32
N ALA A 216 -2.16 45.86 -26.52
CA ALA A 216 -1.60 44.82 -25.65
C ALA A 216 -2.66 44.26 -24.69
N GLN A 217 -3.44 45.14 -24.07
CA GLN A 217 -4.52 44.75 -23.16
C GLN A 217 -5.64 43.98 -23.87
N GLU A 218 -6.06 44.42 -25.06
CA GLU A 218 -7.06 43.73 -25.87
C GLU A 218 -6.61 42.31 -26.26
N LEU A 219 -5.35 42.14 -26.67
CA LEU A 219 -4.78 40.82 -26.97
C LEU A 219 -4.77 39.91 -25.74
N LEU A 220 -4.41 40.45 -24.57
CA LEU A 220 -4.43 39.68 -23.32
C LEU A 220 -5.86 39.31 -22.88
N TYR A 221 -6.85 40.15 -23.14
CA TYR A 221 -8.27 39.80 -22.91
C TYR A 221 -8.70 38.63 -23.80
N ALA A 222 -8.34 38.67 -25.08
CA ALA A 222 -8.63 37.56 -25.99
C ALA A 222 -7.93 36.26 -25.54
N LEU A 223 -6.66 36.34 -25.11
CA LEU A 223 -5.93 35.20 -24.58
C LEU A 223 -6.53 34.68 -23.26
N ALA A 224 -7.00 35.56 -22.37
CA ALA A 224 -7.67 35.19 -21.14
C ALA A 224 -8.97 34.40 -21.40
N ASP A 225 -9.77 34.87 -22.37
CA ASP A 225 -10.99 34.20 -22.80
C ASP A 225 -10.69 32.82 -23.41
N PHE A 226 -9.73 32.73 -24.32
CA PHE A 226 -9.31 31.45 -24.90
C PHE A 226 -8.75 30.47 -23.85
N TYR A 227 -8.00 30.97 -22.87
CA TYR A 227 -7.52 30.17 -21.75
C TYR A 227 -8.70 29.56 -20.96
N CYS A 228 -9.71 30.37 -20.62
CA CYS A 228 -10.92 29.93 -19.92
C CYS A 228 -11.76 28.94 -20.74
N GLN A 229 -11.66 28.98 -22.07
CA GLN A 229 -12.30 28.00 -22.97
C GLN A 229 -11.52 26.67 -23.11
N GLY A 230 -10.29 26.60 -22.61
CA GLY A 230 -9.47 25.39 -22.63
C GLY A 230 -8.24 25.43 -23.54
N TYR A 231 -8.04 26.50 -24.31
CA TYR A 231 -6.86 26.61 -25.18
C TYR A 231 -5.59 26.87 -24.36
N GLY A 232 -4.49 26.25 -24.78
CA GLY A 232 -3.18 26.48 -24.18
C GLY A 232 -2.68 27.88 -24.48
N VAL A 233 -2.31 28.61 -23.43
CA VAL A 233 -1.67 29.93 -23.49
C VAL A 233 -0.36 29.79 -22.71
N ALA A 234 0.77 30.05 -23.36
CA ALA A 234 2.06 29.93 -22.69
C ALA A 234 2.52 31.27 -22.12
N GLY A 235 3.26 31.22 -21.02
CA GLY A 235 3.96 32.36 -20.47
C GLY A 235 4.95 32.91 -21.50
N ALA A 236 5.17 34.23 -21.45
CA ALA A 236 6.12 34.85 -22.36
C ALA A 236 7.54 34.39 -21.98
N GLY A 237 8.11 33.46 -22.76
CA GLY A 237 9.38 32.73 -22.54
C GLY A 237 10.68 33.54 -22.39
N ARG A 238 10.63 34.79 -21.95
CA ARG A 238 11.77 35.61 -21.56
C ARG A 238 12.07 35.56 -20.05
N VAL A 239 11.28 34.87 -19.24
CA VAL A 239 11.35 34.92 -17.76
C VAL A 239 12.26 33.85 -17.15
N ALA A 240 12.74 32.86 -17.93
CA ALA A 240 13.56 31.76 -17.42
C ALA A 240 14.90 32.18 -16.76
N ALA A 241 15.34 33.43 -16.96
CA ALA A 241 16.53 33.99 -16.32
C ALA A 241 16.24 34.75 -15.00
N LEU A 242 14.98 34.83 -14.58
CA LEU A 242 14.59 35.58 -13.40
C LEU A 242 14.44 34.71 -12.15
N PRO A 243 14.72 35.27 -10.96
CA PRO A 243 14.45 34.59 -9.70
C PRO A 243 12.97 34.22 -9.58
N ARG A 244 12.71 32.96 -9.23
CA ARG A 244 11.36 32.43 -9.07
C ARG A 244 10.69 32.99 -7.81
N LEU A 245 9.36 33.01 -7.82
CA LEU A 245 8.55 33.43 -6.67
C LEU A 245 7.98 32.18 -5.97
N GLY A 246 8.06 32.13 -4.64
CA GLY A 246 7.34 31.14 -3.84
C GLY A 246 5.86 31.51 -3.80
N LEU A 247 5.06 30.93 -4.70
CA LEU A 247 3.61 31.14 -4.76
C LEU A 247 2.88 30.10 -3.91
N PRO A 248 1.66 30.41 -3.42
CA PRO A 248 0.83 29.43 -2.71
C PRO A 248 0.67 28.12 -3.50
N GLY A 249 0.66 26.99 -2.78
CA GLY A 249 0.43 25.66 -3.36
C GLY A 249 -1.03 25.43 -3.75
N TYR A 250 -1.36 24.19 -4.11
CA TYR A 250 -2.74 23.84 -4.49
C TYR A 250 -3.63 23.70 -3.24
N PRO A 251 -4.82 24.32 -3.19
CA PRO A 251 -5.73 24.24 -2.04
C PRO A 251 -6.55 22.94 -2.07
N PHE A 252 -5.93 21.83 -1.67
CA PHE A 252 -6.59 20.52 -1.56
C PHE A 252 -7.85 20.58 -0.69
N ALA A 253 -8.85 19.73 -0.99
CA ALA A 253 -9.95 19.46 -0.06
C ALA A 253 -9.40 18.99 1.30
N GLY A 254 -9.97 19.52 2.38
CA GLY A 254 -9.58 19.22 3.75
C GLY A 254 -10.42 18.10 4.38
N ASP A 255 -10.93 17.19 3.55
CA ASP A 255 -11.80 16.11 4.01
C ASP A 255 -11.00 15.15 4.89
N GLU A 256 -11.57 14.79 6.05
CA GLU A 256 -10.89 13.91 7.00
C GLU A 256 -11.22 12.44 6.72
N PHE A 257 -10.17 11.66 6.51
CA PHE A 257 -10.23 10.22 6.32
C PHE A 257 -9.60 9.52 7.51
N ARG A 258 -10.44 8.85 8.30
CA ARG A 258 -10.02 8.00 9.41
C ARG A 258 -10.66 6.63 9.19
N PRO A 259 -9.94 5.52 9.43
CA PRO A 259 -10.55 4.22 9.48
C PRO A 259 -11.59 4.26 10.61
N ALA A 260 -12.75 3.63 10.39
CA ALA A 260 -13.68 3.41 11.48
C ALA A 260 -12.91 2.73 12.62
N PRO A 261 -13.07 3.16 13.89
CA PRO A 261 -12.31 2.56 14.99
C PRO A 261 -12.62 1.07 15.03
N SER A 262 -11.70 0.26 14.51
CA SER A 262 -11.79 -1.17 14.65
C SER A 262 -11.55 -1.47 16.12
N ALA A 263 -12.34 -2.38 16.69
CA ALA A 263 -12.16 -2.80 18.08
C ALA A 263 -10.71 -3.24 18.37
N SER A 264 -9.94 -3.58 17.34
CA SER A 264 -8.51 -3.93 17.36
C SER A 264 -7.60 -2.85 17.96
N ALA A 265 -7.86 -1.56 17.76
CA ALA A 265 -7.00 -0.49 18.30
C ALA A 265 -7.01 -0.43 19.84
N LEU A 266 -8.07 -0.93 20.49
CA LEU A 266 -8.20 -1.03 21.95
C LEU A 266 -7.51 -2.28 22.52
N PHE A 267 -7.17 -3.28 21.70
CA PHE A 267 -6.59 -4.55 22.15
C PHE A 267 -5.05 -4.59 22.11
N SER A 268 -4.40 -3.68 21.39
CA SER A 268 -2.93 -3.65 21.27
C SER A 268 -2.19 -3.25 22.56
N ALA A 269 -2.88 -2.57 23.48
CA ALA A 269 -2.31 -2.15 24.77
C ALA A 269 -2.16 -3.27 25.81
N ALA A 270 -2.81 -4.42 25.60
CA ALA A 270 -2.72 -5.58 26.47
C ALA A 270 -2.08 -6.72 25.68
N GLY A 271 -0.82 -7.01 25.98
CA GLY A 271 0.01 -7.91 25.17
C GLY A 271 -0.61 -9.29 24.90
N GLY A 272 -0.27 -9.82 23.73
CA GLY A 272 -0.38 -11.24 23.41
C GLY A 272 -1.60 -11.62 22.57
N GLY A 273 -1.38 -11.68 21.25
CA GLY A 273 -1.99 -12.61 20.28
C GLY A 273 -3.47 -13.00 20.42
N ALA A 274 -4.32 -12.37 19.62
CA ALA A 274 -5.41 -12.99 18.85
C ALA A 274 -6.03 -11.92 17.92
N ARG A 275 -6.26 -12.25 16.64
CA ARG A 275 -6.92 -11.36 15.66
C ARG A 275 -8.44 -11.33 15.87
N GLY A 276 -9.03 -10.15 15.65
CA GLY A 276 -10.37 -9.98 15.08
C GLY A 276 -11.58 -10.14 16.01
N GLY A 277 -12.19 -9.01 16.41
CA GLY A 277 -13.50 -8.98 17.07
C GLY A 277 -13.54 -9.69 18.43
N ALA A 278 -14.60 -9.49 19.22
CA ALA A 278 -14.87 -10.46 20.28
C ALA A 278 -15.34 -11.75 19.58
N ALA A 279 -14.40 -12.66 19.29
CA ALA A 279 -14.72 -13.97 18.76
C ALA A 279 -15.83 -14.59 19.63
N LEU A 280 -16.89 -15.11 19.00
CA LEU A 280 -18.00 -15.72 19.74
C LEU A 280 -17.53 -16.89 20.62
N HIS A 281 -16.43 -17.53 20.22
CA HIS A 281 -15.73 -18.59 20.92
C HIS A 281 -14.27 -18.64 20.41
N PRO A 282 -13.28 -19.15 21.18
CA PRO A 282 -11.89 -19.31 20.70
C PRO A 282 -11.71 -20.13 19.41
N LEU A 283 -12.73 -20.91 19.02
CA LEU A 283 -12.78 -21.69 17.78
C LEU A 283 -14.00 -21.33 16.90
N VAL A 284 -14.71 -20.24 17.21
CA VAL A 284 -15.81 -19.68 16.38
C VAL A 284 -15.67 -18.16 16.36
N HIS A 285 -15.07 -17.63 15.31
CA HIS A 285 -14.74 -16.20 15.25
C HIS A 285 -15.98 -15.33 15.01
N ARG A 286 -16.84 -15.71 14.06
CA ARG A 286 -18.03 -14.93 13.72
C ARG A 286 -19.22 -15.79 13.33
N ASN A 287 -20.41 -15.22 13.47
CA ASN A 287 -21.63 -15.72 12.86
C ASN A 287 -21.77 -15.09 11.46
N ALA A 288 -21.73 -15.90 10.41
CA ALA A 288 -21.87 -15.49 9.00
C ALA A 288 -23.21 -15.96 8.41
N SER A 289 -24.22 -16.18 9.26
CA SER A 289 -25.55 -16.60 8.82
C SER A 289 -26.21 -15.53 7.95
N ASP A 290 -26.86 -15.97 6.88
CA ASP A 290 -27.62 -15.13 5.96
C ASP A 290 -29.03 -15.72 5.73
N VAL A 291 -29.72 -15.28 4.68
CA VAL A 291 -31.03 -15.83 4.30
C VAL A 291 -30.97 -17.29 3.82
N GLY A 292 -29.78 -17.78 3.44
CA GLY A 292 -29.53 -19.12 2.95
C GLY A 292 -29.31 -20.16 4.05
N GLY A 293 -28.93 -19.75 5.27
CA GLY A 293 -28.83 -20.68 6.39
C GLY A 293 -27.99 -20.17 7.56
N LEU A 294 -27.88 -21.01 8.60
CA LEU A 294 -27.05 -20.73 9.76
C LEU A 294 -25.61 -21.14 9.49
N ARG A 295 -24.69 -20.17 9.44
CA ARG A 295 -23.25 -20.39 9.17
C ARG A 295 -22.37 -19.70 10.21
N PHE A 296 -21.31 -20.38 10.61
CA PHE A 296 -20.29 -19.87 11.55
C PHE A 296 -18.92 -20.06 10.95
N VAL A 297 -18.05 -19.06 11.08
CA VAL A 297 -16.75 -19.03 10.39
C VAL A 297 -15.61 -18.81 11.38
N THR A 298 -14.53 -19.55 11.15
CA THR A 298 -13.26 -19.44 11.86
C THR A 298 -12.12 -19.38 10.86
N GLU A 299 -11.18 -18.47 11.10
CA GLU A 299 -10.01 -18.28 10.25
C GLU A 299 -8.77 -18.71 11.03
N PHE A 300 -8.13 -19.77 10.56
CA PHE A 300 -6.90 -20.29 11.13
C PHE A 300 -5.71 -19.73 10.36
N SER A 301 -4.66 -19.34 11.08
CA SER A 301 -3.41 -18.82 10.54
C SER A 301 -2.44 -19.91 10.08
N GLY A 302 -2.70 -21.17 10.45
CA GLY A 302 -1.80 -22.30 10.20
C GLY A 302 -0.68 -22.44 11.22
N ARG A 303 -0.59 -21.52 12.18
CA ARG A 303 0.43 -21.51 13.25
C ARG A 303 -0.14 -21.92 14.59
N GLU A 304 -1.41 -22.30 14.64
CA GLU A 304 -2.06 -22.74 15.86
C GLU A 304 -1.37 -23.99 16.43
N PRO A 305 -1.26 -24.12 17.77
CA PRO A 305 -0.55 -25.25 18.39
C PRO A 305 -1.24 -26.60 18.16
N PHE A 306 -2.45 -26.58 17.62
CA PHE A 306 -3.28 -27.73 17.27
C PHE A 306 -3.36 -27.96 15.75
N VAL A 307 -2.43 -27.40 14.98
CA VAL A 307 -2.14 -27.81 13.59
C VAL A 307 -1.03 -28.86 13.65
N SER A 308 -1.34 -30.09 13.24
CA SER A 308 -0.39 -31.20 13.21
C SER A 308 -0.16 -31.65 11.78
N SER A 309 1.11 -31.70 11.35
CA SER A 309 1.50 -32.05 9.97
C SER A 309 0.77 -31.23 8.89
N GLY A 310 0.46 -29.97 9.19
CA GLY A 310 -0.24 -29.06 8.28
C GLY A 310 -1.76 -29.25 8.21
N VAL A 311 -2.36 -30.03 9.11
CA VAL A 311 -3.81 -30.32 9.16
C VAL A 311 -4.37 -29.96 10.55
N LEU A 312 -5.58 -29.40 10.61
CA LEU A 312 -6.28 -29.16 11.87
C LEU A 312 -6.69 -30.47 12.55
N VAL A 313 -6.42 -30.59 13.85
CA VAL A 313 -6.84 -31.77 14.62
C VAL A 313 -8.36 -31.85 14.74
N ALA A 314 -8.90 -33.05 14.62
CA ALA A 314 -10.34 -33.28 14.56
C ALA A 314 -11.09 -32.88 15.86
N ASP A 315 -10.44 -32.93 17.02
CA ASP A 315 -11.06 -32.51 18.28
C ASP A 315 -11.24 -30.99 18.39
N ALA A 316 -10.40 -30.18 17.72
CA ALA A 316 -10.66 -28.75 17.54
C ALA A 316 -11.91 -28.50 16.68
N LEU A 317 -12.09 -29.28 15.61
CA LEU A 317 -13.26 -29.16 14.74
C LEU A 317 -14.55 -29.62 15.43
N LEU A 318 -14.49 -30.67 16.26
CA LEU A 318 -15.62 -31.11 17.09
C LEU A 318 -16.08 -30.04 18.07
N GLU A 319 -15.12 -29.34 18.70
CA GLU A 319 -15.42 -28.24 19.60
C GLU A 319 -15.96 -27.01 18.86
N MET A 320 -15.45 -26.71 17.67
CA MET A 320 -16.00 -25.66 16.79
C MET A 320 -17.46 -25.94 16.40
N VAL A 321 -17.80 -27.20 16.08
CA VAL A 321 -19.18 -27.64 15.82
C VAL A 321 -20.03 -27.50 17.08
N ARG A 322 -19.55 -27.96 18.25
CA ARG A 322 -20.25 -27.84 19.53
C ARG A 322 -20.59 -26.38 19.85
N ALA A 323 -19.61 -25.49 19.74
CA ALA A 323 -19.77 -24.07 20.01
C ALA A 323 -20.78 -23.42 19.05
N SER A 324 -20.71 -23.74 17.75
CA SER A 324 -21.68 -23.29 16.74
C SER A 324 -23.11 -23.72 17.07
N VAL A 325 -23.31 -24.99 17.45
CA VAL A 325 -24.64 -25.50 17.86
C VAL A 325 -25.13 -24.80 19.14
N ALA A 326 -24.26 -24.57 20.12
CA ALA A 326 -24.61 -23.86 21.35
C ALA A 326 -24.96 -22.37 21.12
N LEU A 327 -24.28 -21.71 20.19
CA LEU A 327 -24.54 -20.31 19.79
C LEU A 327 -25.86 -20.16 19.00
N SER A 328 -26.24 -21.17 18.20
CA SER A 328 -27.52 -21.18 17.46
C SER A 328 -28.76 -21.20 18.38
N ALA A 329 -28.53 -21.51 19.65
CA ALA A 329 -29.53 -21.80 20.66
C ALA A 329 -29.99 -20.57 21.47
N GLY A 330 -29.51 -19.36 21.15
CA GLY A 330 -29.96 -18.08 21.71
C GLY A 330 -29.29 -17.64 23.03
N GLY A 331 -28.23 -18.32 23.46
CA GLY A 331 -27.46 -17.93 24.65
C GLY A 331 -26.44 -16.83 24.34
N SER A 332 -26.24 -15.90 25.27
CA SER A 332 -25.22 -14.84 25.19
C SER A 332 -23.77 -15.34 25.42
N SER A 333 -23.58 -16.65 25.63
CA SER A 333 -22.28 -17.32 25.71
C SER A 333 -22.39 -18.81 25.28
N PRO A 334 -21.38 -19.38 24.59
CA PRO A 334 -21.33 -20.80 24.22
C PRO A 334 -21.37 -21.76 25.40
N THR A 335 -21.02 -21.30 26.60
CA THR A 335 -21.07 -22.07 27.86
C THR A 335 -22.40 -21.92 28.59
N ALA A 336 -23.24 -20.95 28.21
CA ALA A 336 -24.58 -20.76 28.78
C ALA A 336 -25.69 -21.53 28.04
N GLY A 337 -25.39 -22.07 26.85
CA GLY A 337 -26.36 -22.66 25.92
C GLY A 337 -26.85 -24.10 26.21
N GLY A 338 -26.36 -24.75 27.26
CA GLY A 338 -26.63 -26.18 27.52
C GLY A 338 -25.60 -27.11 26.87
N GLY A 339 -25.56 -28.38 27.29
CA GLY A 339 -24.62 -29.36 26.76
C GLY A 339 -25.01 -29.74 25.34
N VAL A 340 -24.05 -30.21 24.54
CA VAL A 340 -24.30 -30.66 23.17
C VAL A 340 -23.88 -32.11 23.04
N GLU A 341 -24.71 -32.89 22.36
CA GLU A 341 -24.37 -34.25 21.95
C GLU A 341 -24.34 -34.31 20.42
N LEU A 342 -23.20 -34.70 19.86
CA LEU A 342 -23.02 -34.99 18.45
C LEU A 342 -23.22 -36.48 18.21
N ARG A 343 -23.86 -36.86 17.09
CA ARG A 343 -24.16 -38.23 16.70
C ARG A 343 -23.75 -38.49 15.27
N ASP A 344 -23.34 -39.73 15.01
CA ASP A 344 -22.99 -40.21 13.68
C ASP A 344 -21.98 -39.27 13.00
N VAL A 345 -20.94 -38.88 13.76
CA VAL A 345 -19.86 -38.00 13.33
C VAL A 345 -19.03 -38.76 12.30
N VAL A 346 -18.86 -38.19 11.12
CA VAL A 346 -18.00 -38.73 10.06
C VAL A 346 -17.06 -37.64 9.57
N TRP A 347 -15.79 -37.99 9.40
CA TRP A 347 -14.76 -37.17 8.77
C TRP A 347 -14.34 -37.84 7.46
N HIS A 348 -14.41 -37.08 6.37
CA HIS A 348 -14.01 -37.52 5.04
C HIS A 348 -12.53 -37.26 4.81
N GLU A 349 -12.08 -36.03 5.08
CA GLU A 349 -10.70 -35.59 4.94
C GLU A 349 -10.36 -34.56 6.02
N GLY A 350 -9.09 -34.49 6.41
CA GLY A 350 -8.62 -33.45 7.34
C GLY A 350 -8.59 -32.07 6.66
N VAL A 351 -8.78 -31.01 7.44
CA VAL A 351 -8.72 -29.63 6.91
C VAL A 351 -7.26 -29.18 6.78
N PRO A 352 -6.73 -28.94 5.57
CA PRO A 352 -5.38 -28.42 5.39
C PRO A 352 -5.27 -26.98 5.92
N ALA A 353 -4.23 -26.68 6.68
CA ALA A 353 -4.02 -25.37 7.30
C ALA A 353 -2.57 -24.85 7.19
N ALA A 354 -1.67 -25.51 6.45
CA ALA A 354 -0.25 -25.14 6.38
C ALA A 354 0.07 -23.72 5.86
N GLY A 355 -0.91 -23.02 5.27
CA GLY A 355 -0.83 -21.62 4.82
C GLY A 355 -1.95 -20.72 5.35
N GLY A 356 -2.68 -21.17 6.37
CA GLY A 356 -3.94 -20.60 6.81
C GLY A 356 -5.15 -21.26 6.14
N ALA A 357 -6.29 -21.27 6.83
CA ALA A 357 -7.54 -21.89 6.37
C ALA A 357 -8.75 -21.15 6.90
N VAL A 358 -9.74 -20.92 6.03
CA VAL A 358 -11.07 -20.46 6.44
C VAL A 358 -11.96 -21.70 6.54
N VAL A 359 -12.51 -21.94 7.72
CA VAL A 359 -13.35 -23.10 8.01
C VAL A 359 -14.74 -22.61 8.39
N GLU A 360 -15.74 -23.20 7.78
CA GLU A 360 -17.14 -22.89 8.02
C GLU A 360 -17.87 -24.08 8.62
N VAL A 361 -18.79 -23.80 9.55
CA VAL A 361 -19.80 -24.76 10.02
C VAL A 361 -21.17 -24.28 9.59
N ALA A 362 -21.83 -25.05 8.73
CA ALA A 362 -23.25 -24.85 8.42
C ALA A 362 -24.12 -25.71 9.34
N LEU A 363 -25.24 -25.14 9.80
CA LEU A 363 -26.23 -25.83 10.62
C LEU A 363 -27.58 -25.90 9.88
N SER A 364 -28.15 -27.10 9.84
CA SER A 364 -29.46 -27.38 9.24
C SER A 364 -30.45 -27.87 10.29
N ALA A 365 -31.64 -27.27 10.36
CA ALA A 365 -32.67 -27.69 11.32
C ALA A 365 -33.56 -28.80 10.75
N TYR A 366 -33.80 -29.85 11.53
CA TYR A 366 -34.70 -30.95 11.20
C TYR A 366 -35.87 -31.04 12.18
N ALA A 367 -36.98 -31.65 11.73
CA ALA A 367 -38.14 -31.91 12.57
C ALA A 367 -37.76 -32.69 13.84
N GLY A 368 -38.26 -32.25 15.00
CA GLY A 368 -38.02 -32.86 16.31
C GLY A 368 -36.82 -32.32 17.09
N GLY A 369 -36.31 -31.13 16.77
CA GLY A 369 -35.22 -30.48 17.53
C GLY A 369 -33.83 -31.05 17.26
N ARG A 370 -33.66 -31.78 16.15
CA ARG A 370 -32.37 -32.29 15.67
C ARG A 370 -31.71 -31.25 14.76
N VAL A 371 -30.41 -31.08 14.90
CA VAL A 371 -29.59 -30.17 14.09
C VAL A 371 -28.61 -31.02 13.30
N GLY A 372 -28.57 -30.91 11.97
CA GLY A 372 -27.45 -31.41 11.18
C GLY A 372 -26.38 -30.36 11.07
N TRP A 373 -25.14 -30.79 10.97
CA TRP A 373 -23.98 -29.91 10.82
C TRP A 373 -23.04 -30.46 9.76
N GLU A 374 -22.41 -29.54 9.04
CA GLU A 374 -21.40 -29.81 8.02
C GLU A 374 -20.24 -28.83 8.22
N VAL A 375 -19.02 -29.34 8.11
CA VAL A 375 -17.77 -28.55 8.17
C VAL A 375 -17.16 -28.53 6.78
N PHE A 376 -16.90 -27.35 6.25
CA PHE A 376 -16.31 -27.17 4.93
C PHE A 376 -15.27 -26.06 4.90
N SER A 377 -14.42 -26.08 3.86
CA SER A 377 -13.48 -25.01 3.52
C SER A 377 -13.46 -24.79 2.01
N ALA A 378 -12.92 -23.68 1.54
CA ALA A 378 -12.75 -23.43 0.11
C ALA A 378 -11.70 -24.38 -0.48
N ASP A 379 -11.90 -24.88 -1.71
CA ASP A 379 -10.90 -25.67 -2.41
C ASP A 379 -9.62 -24.82 -2.64
N PRO A 380 -8.43 -25.32 -2.25
CA PRO A 380 -7.18 -24.58 -2.44
C PRO A 380 -6.87 -24.21 -3.90
N ASN A 381 -7.47 -24.91 -4.87
CA ASN A 381 -7.27 -24.69 -6.30
C ASN A 381 -8.42 -23.92 -6.96
N ASP A 382 -9.59 -23.89 -6.32
CA ASP A 382 -10.79 -23.21 -6.82
C ASP A 382 -11.61 -22.64 -5.64
N PRO A 383 -11.43 -21.35 -5.32
CA PRO A 383 -12.12 -20.72 -4.18
C PRO A 383 -13.65 -20.71 -4.27
N GLU A 384 -14.25 -20.98 -5.44
CA GLU A 384 -15.70 -21.10 -5.60
C GLU A 384 -16.25 -22.50 -5.28
N LEU A 385 -15.39 -23.51 -5.08
CA LEU A 385 -15.78 -24.86 -4.68
C LEU A 385 -15.64 -25.07 -3.17
N GLU A 386 -16.72 -25.53 -2.52
CA GLU A 386 -16.71 -25.90 -1.09
C GLU A 386 -16.34 -27.39 -0.92
N LEU A 387 -15.28 -27.67 -0.16
CA LEU A 387 -14.86 -29.02 0.22
C LEU A 387 -15.46 -29.40 1.58
N VAL A 388 -16.30 -30.44 1.62
CA VAL A 388 -16.89 -30.95 2.87
C VAL A 388 -15.93 -31.90 3.57
N HIS A 389 -15.48 -31.52 4.77
CA HIS A 389 -14.52 -32.29 5.56
C HIS A 389 -15.20 -33.25 6.53
N GLY A 390 -16.36 -32.89 7.07
CA GLY A 390 -17.09 -33.76 7.99
C GLY A 390 -18.51 -33.32 8.23
N ALA A 391 -19.33 -34.27 8.67
CA ALA A 391 -20.75 -34.06 8.88
C ALA A 391 -21.29 -34.95 10.01
N GLY A 392 -22.47 -34.58 10.53
CA GLY A 392 -23.18 -35.40 11.49
C GLY A 392 -24.46 -34.75 12.02
N GLY A 393 -25.05 -35.39 13.02
CA GLY A 393 -26.18 -34.87 13.78
C GLY A 393 -25.75 -34.26 15.10
N ALA A 394 -26.58 -33.36 15.64
CA ALA A 394 -26.43 -32.75 16.95
C ALA A 394 -27.80 -32.60 17.63
N ARG A 395 -27.79 -32.70 18.96
CA ARG A 395 -28.94 -32.40 19.82
C ARG A 395 -28.47 -31.79 21.14
N ARG A 396 -29.35 -31.09 21.84
CA ARG A 396 -29.06 -30.64 23.20
C ARG A 396 -28.99 -31.82 24.18
N LEU A 397 -28.09 -31.68 25.15
CA LEU A 397 -27.84 -32.62 26.24
C LEU A 397 -28.26 -31.96 27.56
N ASP A 398 -29.30 -32.50 28.19
CA ASP A 398 -29.88 -31.98 29.43
C ASP A 398 -29.31 -32.63 30.71
N MET A 399 -28.32 -33.53 30.58
CA MET A 399 -27.81 -34.36 31.69
C MET A 399 -26.31 -34.15 31.94
N ALA A 400 -25.92 -34.10 33.21
CA ALA A 400 -24.53 -34.20 33.64
C ALA A 400 -23.99 -35.62 33.39
N LEU A 401 -22.73 -35.73 32.97
CA LEU A 401 -22.08 -37.01 32.76
C LEU A 401 -21.80 -37.73 34.09
N ARG A 402 -21.64 -39.06 34.00
CA ARG A 402 -21.36 -39.96 35.12
C ARG A 402 -20.02 -39.63 35.81
N VAL A 403 -19.84 -40.14 37.03
CA VAL A 403 -18.53 -40.16 37.71
C VAL A 403 -17.91 -41.54 37.52
N VAL A 404 -16.64 -41.59 37.12
CA VAL A 404 -15.83 -42.81 36.98
C VAL A 404 -14.97 -42.99 38.23
N ASP A 405 -14.98 -44.19 38.81
CA ASP A 405 -14.08 -44.56 39.91
C ASP A 405 -12.66 -44.77 39.38
N LEU A 406 -11.86 -43.69 39.36
CA LEU A 406 -10.49 -43.71 38.84
C LEU A 406 -9.58 -44.63 39.65
N ASP A 407 -9.83 -44.84 40.95
CA ASP A 407 -9.05 -45.73 41.80
C ASP A 407 -9.33 -47.21 41.48
N ALA A 408 -10.57 -47.56 41.12
CA ALA A 408 -10.89 -48.88 40.59
C ALA A 408 -10.24 -49.13 39.23
N VAL A 409 -10.29 -48.16 38.30
CA VAL A 409 -9.67 -48.28 36.97
C VAL A 409 -8.14 -48.35 37.06
N ALA A 410 -7.52 -47.57 37.95
CA ALA A 410 -6.07 -47.61 38.17
C ALA A 410 -5.60 -48.95 38.76
N ARG A 411 -6.41 -49.61 39.60
CA ARG A 411 -6.12 -50.98 40.09
C ARG A 411 -6.24 -52.05 39.00
N GLU A 412 -7.13 -51.84 38.03
CA GLU A 412 -7.28 -52.71 36.85
C GLU A 412 -6.11 -52.54 35.86
N CYS A 413 -5.60 -51.30 35.72
CA CYS A 413 -4.50 -50.94 34.83
C CYS A 413 -3.13 -50.97 35.54
N ALA A 414 -2.59 -52.16 35.78
CA ALA A 414 -1.37 -52.35 36.59
C ALA A 414 -0.05 -52.20 35.82
N GLU A 415 -0.07 -52.30 34.48
CA GLU A 415 1.15 -52.26 33.66
C GLU A 415 1.39 -50.85 33.09
N ARG A 416 2.50 -50.23 33.47
CA ARG A 416 2.92 -48.91 32.95
C ARG A 416 3.79 -49.08 31.71
N ILE A 417 3.41 -48.45 30.62
CA ILE A 417 4.22 -48.38 29.40
C ILE A 417 5.05 -47.08 29.45
N ALA A 418 6.37 -47.19 29.26
CA ALA A 418 7.27 -46.04 29.30
C ALA A 418 7.47 -45.43 27.91
N VAL A 419 7.22 -44.11 27.84
CA VAL A 419 7.44 -43.17 26.73
C VAL A 419 6.54 -43.37 25.51
N VAL A 420 5.61 -42.43 25.33
CA VAL A 420 4.94 -42.15 24.07
C VAL A 420 5.27 -40.71 23.69
N PRO A 421 5.98 -40.42 22.59
CA PRO A 421 6.07 -39.06 22.06
C PRO A 421 4.78 -38.76 21.30
N ALA A 422 3.66 -38.68 22.03
CA ALA A 422 2.35 -38.29 21.50
C ALA A 422 2.12 -36.83 21.93
N GLY A 423 2.35 -35.88 21.01
CA GLY A 423 2.00 -34.46 21.15
C GLY A 423 2.53 -33.71 22.39
N GLY A 424 3.45 -34.27 23.17
CA GLY A 424 4.04 -33.62 24.35
C GLY A 424 3.12 -33.45 25.57
N ARG A 425 1.96 -34.10 25.64
CA ARG A 425 0.96 -33.90 26.73
C ARG A 425 0.63 -35.13 27.58
N VAL A 426 1.22 -36.29 27.32
CA VAL A 426 0.92 -37.54 28.06
C VAL A 426 1.94 -37.78 29.17
N ALA A 427 1.49 -37.69 30.43
CA ALA A 427 2.30 -37.93 31.63
C ALA A 427 2.52 -39.42 31.94
N GLY A 428 1.62 -40.29 31.46
CA GLY A 428 1.76 -41.73 31.60
C GLY A 428 0.60 -42.52 31.05
N VAL A 429 0.89 -43.75 30.61
CA VAL A 429 -0.10 -44.68 30.05
C VAL A 429 -0.06 -45.98 30.87
N PHE A 430 -1.23 -46.44 31.29
CA PHE A 430 -1.42 -47.64 32.10
C PHE A 430 -2.42 -48.56 31.40
N VAL A 431 -2.12 -49.86 31.35
CA VAL A 431 -2.94 -50.83 30.60
C VAL A 431 -3.44 -51.93 31.53
N GLY A 432 -4.70 -52.32 31.32
CA GLY A 432 -5.40 -53.37 32.07
C GLY A 432 -6.49 -54.03 31.23
N GLY A 433 -6.21 -55.21 30.67
CA GLY A 433 -7.16 -55.93 29.83
C GLY A 433 -7.56 -55.14 28.58
N ARG A 434 -8.83 -54.73 28.48
CA ARG A 434 -9.34 -53.86 27.38
C ARG A 434 -9.34 -52.38 27.75
N ARG A 435 -8.88 -52.01 28.94
CA ARG A 435 -8.87 -50.62 29.42
C ARG A 435 -7.46 -50.05 29.37
N VAL A 436 -7.39 -48.79 28.98
CA VAL A 436 -6.17 -47.98 28.98
C VAL A 436 -6.47 -46.70 29.73
N LEU A 437 -5.65 -46.38 30.72
CA LEU A 437 -5.73 -45.15 31.48
C LEU A 437 -4.57 -44.24 31.06
N VAL A 438 -4.91 -43.08 30.52
CA VAL A 438 -3.96 -42.08 30.05
C VAL A 438 -3.98 -40.90 31.01
N ARG A 439 -2.86 -40.60 31.66
CA ARG A 439 -2.70 -39.39 32.45
C ARG A 439 -2.13 -38.29 31.57
N LEU A 440 -2.77 -37.13 31.57
CA LEU A 440 -2.29 -35.97 30.84
C LEU A 440 -1.46 -35.07 31.77
N GLU A 441 -0.44 -34.39 31.24
CA GLU A 441 0.28 -33.37 31.99
C GLU A 441 -0.63 -32.16 32.24
N PRO A 442 -0.62 -31.56 33.44
CA PRO A 442 -1.36 -30.34 33.72
C PRO A 442 -0.73 -29.16 32.98
N GLY A 443 -1.12 -28.98 31.72
CA GLY A 443 -0.80 -27.80 30.91
C GLY A 443 -1.77 -26.66 31.23
N ARG A 444 -1.28 -25.41 31.19
CA ARG A 444 -2.16 -24.23 31.13
C ARG A 444 -3.13 -24.43 29.97
N SER A 445 -4.43 -24.28 30.21
CA SER A 445 -5.44 -24.14 29.14
C SER A 445 -4.90 -23.14 28.12
N THR A 446 -4.70 -23.58 26.87
CA THR A 446 -4.16 -22.76 25.79
C THR A 446 -5.24 -21.91 25.15
N LEU A 447 -6.50 -22.32 25.27
CA LEU A 447 -7.70 -21.64 24.76
C LEU A 447 -8.74 -21.65 25.90
N GLY A 448 -9.01 -20.49 26.50
CA GLY A 448 -9.77 -20.28 27.75
C GLY A 448 -10.97 -21.22 28.03
N ASP A 449 -12.20 -20.70 27.90
CA ASP A 449 -13.46 -21.41 28.23
C ASP A 449 -13.89 -22.36 27.10
N VAL A 450 -13.20 -23.49 26.95
CA VAL A 450 -13.43 -24.51 25.91
C VAL A 450 -13.75 -25.86 26.56
N VAL A 451 -14.74 -26.60 26.06
CA VAL A 451 -15.21 -27.87 26.66
C VAL A 451 -14.30 -29.05 26.26
N LEU A 452 -14.01 -29.19 24.96
CA LEU A 452 -13.03 -30.14 24.44
C LEU A 452 -11.77 -29.39 24.01
N GLN A 453 -10.71 -29.49 24.82
CA GLN A 453 -9.43 -28.84 24.51
C GLN A 453 -8.76 -29.54 23.31
N PRO A 454 -8.33 -28.79 22.28
CA PRO A 454 -7.61 -29.36 21.14
C PRO A 454 -6.40 -30.18 21.55
N GLY A 455 -6.30 -31.40 21.01
CA GLY A 455 -5.23 -32.35 21.27
C GLY A 455 -5.45 -33.29 22.46
N ASP A 456 -6.43 -33.07 23.35
CA ASP A 456 -6.68 -33.98 24.50
C ASP A 456 -7.12 -35.37 24.03
N ALA A 457 -8.09 -35.41 23.11
CA ALA A 457 -8.63 -36.66 22.60
C ALA A 457 -7.62 -37.32 21.65
N LEU A 458 -6.93 -36.53 20.81
CA LEU A 458 -5.89 -37.04 19.92
C LEU A 458 -4.75 -37.71 20.70
N ALA A 459 -4.22 -37.06 21.74
CA ALA A 459 -3.14 -37.61 22.56
C ALA A 459 -3.56 -38.93 23.24
N ALA A 460 -4.82 -39.04 23.68
CA ALA A 460 -5.36 -40.27 24.23
C ALA A 460 -5.49 -41.39 23.19
N LEU A 461 -5.93 -41.07 21.96
CA LEU A 461 -6.03 -42.02 20.85
C LEU A 461 -4.66 -42.56 20.45
N GLU A 462 -3.67 -41.69 20.31
CA GLU A 462 -2.28 -42.06 20.03
C GLU A 462 -1.70 -42.96 21.13
N ALA A 463 -1.95 -42.63 22.40
CA ALA A 463 -1.56 -43.45 23.54
C ALA A 463 -2.24 -44.83 23.53
N VAL A 464 -3.52 -44.92 23.14
CA VAL A 464 -4.25 -46.19 22.98
C VAL A 464 -3.66 -47.04 21.86
N VAL A 465 -3.25 -46.44 20.74
CA VAL A 465 -2.59 -47.16 19.63
C VAL A 465 -1.29 -47.80 20.12
N VAL A 466 -0.45 -47.03 20.83
CA VAL A 466 0.81 -47.56 21.39
C VAL A 466 0.55 -48.62 22.44
N ALA A 467 -0.41 -48.39 23.35
CA ALA A 467 -0.80 -49.35 24.37
C ALA A 467 -1.32 -50.68 23.78
N SER A 468 -1.91 -50.62 22.59
CA SER A 468 -2.41 -51.79 21.86
C SER A 468 -1.35 -52.46 20.98
N GLY A 469 -0.09 -52.00 21.03
CA GLY A 469 1.04 -52.56 20.27
C GLY A 469 1.20 -52.01 18.85
N GLY A 470 0.53 -50.92 18.50
CA GLY A 470 0.71 -50.22 17.22
C GLY A 470 1.94 -49.31 17.22
N GLN A 471 2.52 -49.08 16.04
CA GLN A 471 3.54 -48.04 15.84
C GLN A 471 2.88 -46.73 15.43
N LEU A 472 3.33 -45.61 16.02
CA LEU A 472 2.82 -44.28 15.72
C LEU A 472 3.28 -43.81 14.34
N GLY A 473 2.32 -43.41 13.52
CA GLY A 473 2.49 -42.63 12.29
C GLY A 473 1.46 -41.50 12.26
N ALA A 474 1.31 -40.82 11.13
CA ALA A 474 0.21 -39.86 10.96
C ALA A 474 -1.15 -40.56 11.08
N GLY A 475 -2.04 -40.02 11.89
CA GLY A 475 -3.37 -40.57 12.12
C GLY A 475 -4.41 -39.49 12.41
N THR A 476 -5.68 -39.81 12.16
CA THR A 476 -6.80 -38.89 12.35
C THR A 476 -8.05 -39.61 12.85
N LEU A 477 -8.94 -38.87 13.51
CA LEU A 477 -10.26 -39.36 13.90
C LEU A 477 -11.13 -39.44 12.64
N LEU A 478 -11.58 -40.63 12.28
CA LEU A 478 -12.44 -40.88 11.12
C LEU A 478 -13.92 -40.65 11.44
N GLY A 479 -14.29 -40.77 12.71
CA GLY A 479 -15.67 -40.58 13.15
C GLY A 479 -15.92 -41.04 14.57
N ALA A 480 -17.15 -40.83 15.04
CA ALA A 480 -17.62 -41.29 16.33
C ALA A 480 -19.15 -41.48 16.29
N ARG A 481 -19.66 -42.57 16.89
CA ARG A 481 -21.11 -42.79 16.98
C ARG A 481 -21.79 -41.74 17.84
N GLN A 482 -21.15 -41.35 18.93
CA GLN A 482 -21.68 -40.36 19.86
C GLN A 482 -20.55 -39.59 20.53
N VAL A 483 -20.67 -38.25 20.59
CA VAL A 483 -19.77 -37.36 21.33
C VAL A 483 -20.61 -36.52 22.28
N ALA A 484 -20.41 -36.67 23.58
CA ALA A 484 -21.16 -35.93 24.60
C ALA A 484 -20.28 -34.84 25.25
N LEU A 485 -20.73 -33.60 25.16
CA LEU A 485 -20.01 -32.39 25.56
C LEU A 485 -20.90 -31.55 26.52
N PRO A 486 -20.92 -31.85 27.83
CA PRO A 486 -21.76 -31.20 28.83
C PRO A 486 -21.30 -29.76 29.15
N VAL A 487 -22.16 -29.02 29.87
CA VAL A 487 -21.84 -27.67 30.37
C VAL A 487 -20.94 -27.77 31.59
N GLY A 488 -19.63 -27.75 31.37
CA GLY A 488 -18.66 -27.68 32.45
C GLY A 488 -17.28 -27.36 31.89
N VAL A 489 -16.69 -26.25 32.33
CA VAL A 489 -15.28 -25.97 32.07
C VAL A 489 -14.49 -26.62 33.20
N GLY A 490 -13.69 -27.62 32.87
CA GLY A 490 -12.88 -28.36 33.81
C GLY A 490 -11.57 -28.80 33.15
N VAL A 491 -10.55 -29.03 33.97
CA VAL A 491 -9.25 -29.50 33.45
C VAL A 491 -9.28 -31.02 33.41
N VAL A 492 -9.18 -31.58 32.21
CA VAL A 492 -9.02 -33.03 32.03
C VAL A 492 -7.65 -33.42 32.55
N SER A 493 -7.64 -34.32 33.53
CA SER A 493 -6.39 -34.84 34.12
C SER A 493 -6.11 -36.28 33.67
N THR A 494 -7.18 -37.03 33.39
CA THR A 494 -7.11 -38.46 33.09
C THR A 494 -8.13 -38.78 32.01
N VAL A 495 -7.72 -39.53 30.99
CA VAL A 495 -8.61 -40.12 30.00
C VAL A 495 -8.68 -41.62 30.23
N VAL A 496 -9.90 -42.14 30.37
CA VAL A 496 -10.16 -43.58 30.47
C VAL A 496 -10.64 -44.06 29.11
N ALA A 497 -9.88 -44.98 28.52
CA ALA A 497 -10.18 -45.57 27.23
C ALA A 497 -10.59 -47.04 27.38
N THR A 498 -11.65 -47.45 26.71
CA THR A 498 -12.01 -48.86 26.52
C THR A 498 -11.80 -49.23 25.07
N VAL A 499 -10.78 -50.03 24.81
CA VAL A 499 -10.38 -50.44 23.46
C VAL A 499 -11.37 -51.47 22.93
N GLY A 500 -11.90 -51.19 21.74
CA GLY A 500 -12.86 -51.97 20.97
C GLY A 500 -12.17 -52.98 20.04
N GLU A 501 -12.29 -52.72 18.74
CA GLU A 501 -11.61 -53.44 17.68
C GLU A 501 -10.29 -52.74 17.33
N PHE A 502 -9.21 -53.51 17.11
CA PHE A 502 -7.89 -53.00 16.76
C PHE A 502 -7.29 -53.85 15.64
N GLY A 503 -6.94 -53.23 14.50
CA GLY A 503 -6.35 -53.93 13.35
C GLY A 503 -6.43 -53.11 12.06
N ASN A 504 -5.64 -53.48 11.04
CA ASN A 504 -5.63 -52.86 9.71
C ASN A 504 -5.44 -51.32 9.71
N GLY A 505 -4.60 -50.79 10.61
CA GLY A 505 -4.37 -49.35 10.73
C GLY A 505 -5.55 -48.57 11.31
N ARG A 506 -6.45 -49.24 12.04
CA ARG A 506 -7.63 -48.63 12.66
C ARG A 506 -7.87 -49.16 14.06
N VAL A 507 -8.36 -48.30 14.94
CA VAL A 507 -8.84 -48.65 16.28
C VAL A 507 -10.22 -48.05 16.53
N VAL A 508 -11.11 -48.82 17.13
CA VAL A 508 -12.39 -48.35 17.66
C VAL A 508 -12.28 -48.29 19.18
N VAL A 509 -12.62 -47.16 19.78
CA VAL A 509 -12.41 -46.92 21.21
C VAL A 509 -13.51 -46.05 21.80
N ASP A 510 -13.86 -46.34 23.05
CA ASP A 510 -14.67 -45.44 23.87
C ASP A 510 -13.74 -44.65 24.81
N LEU A 511 -13.86 -43.32 24.83
CA LEU A 511 -13.05 -42.43 25.65
C LEU A 511 -13.93 -41.62 26.60
N ASP A 512 -13.52 -41.55 27.87
CA ASP A 512 -14.05 -40.62 28.86
C ASP A 512 -12.92 -39.70 29.34
N GLY A 513 -13.02 -38.40 29.10
CA GLY A 513 -12.12 -37.40 29.67
C GLY A 513 -12.60 -36.97 31.06
N CYS A 514 -11.79 -37.21 32.09
CA CYS A 514 -12.15 -37.00 33.48
C CYS A 514 -11.29 -35.93 34.18
N ASP A 515 -11.92 -35.20 35.09
CA ASP A 515 -11.21 -34.39 36.09
C ASP A 515 -10.52 -35.26 37.16
N ALA A 516 -9.81 -34.63 38.09
CA ALA A 516 -9.07 -35.31 39.16
C ALA A 516 -9.98 -36.08 40.15
N SER A 517 -11.28 -35.77 40.19
CA SER A 517 -12.27 -36.45 41.04
C SER A 517 -12.96 -37.63 40.34
N GLY A 518 -12.68 -37.84 39.05
CA GLY A 518 -13.35 -38.83 38.22
C GLY A 518 -14.65 -38.32 37.58
N GLY A 519 -14.97 -37.04 37.71
CA GLY A 519 -16.09 -36.42 36.99
C GLY A 519 -15.78 -36.39 35.49
N VAL A 520 -16.67 -36.98 34.68
CA VAL A 520 -16.47 -36.99 33.22
C VAL A 520 -16.87 -35.63 32.65
N LEU A 521 -15.93 -35.00 31.95
CA LEU A 521 -16.07 -33.68 31.31
C LEU A 521 -16.47 -33.79 29.84
N TRP A 522 -16.10 -34.87 29.16
CA TRP A 522 -16.56 -35.22 27.83
C TRP A 522 -16.44 -36.73 27.60
N SER A 523 -17.23 -37.27 26.67
CA SER A 523 -17.09 -38.66 26.24
C SER A 523 -17.25 -38.85 24.73
N LEU A 524 -16.45 -39.74 24.16
CA LEU A 524 -16.52 -40.17 22.78
C LEU A 524 -16.82 -41.68 22.78
N HIS A 525 -17.97 -42.07 22.23
CA HIS A 525 -18.39 -43.46 22.13
C HIS A 525 -18.30 -43.94 20.68
N GLY A 526 -17.66 -45.08 20.49
CA GLY A 526 -17.39 -45.67 19.17
C GLY A 526 -16.54 -44.76 18.30
N ALA A 527 -15.52 -44.11 18.88
CA ALA A 527 -14.57 -43.30 18.14
C ALA A 527 -13.68 -44.19 17.28
N GLU A 528 -13.62 -43.90 15.99
CA GLU A 528 -12.82 -44.63 15.00
C GLU A 528 -11.59 -43.80 14.66
N TYR A 529 -10.40 -44.30 15.01
CA TYR A 529 -9.15 -43.62 14.72
C TYR A 529 -8.34 -44.42 13.70
N GLY A 530 -7.99 -43.79 12.58
CA GLY A 530 -7.17 -44.35 11.52
C GLY A 530 -5.73 -43.86 11.67
N PHE A 531 -4.76 -44.75 11.48
CA PHE A 531 -3.33 -44.44 11.59
C PHE A 531 -2.50 -45.22 10.57
N SER A 532 -1.47 -44.58 10.02
CA SER A 532 -0.50 -45.24 9.15
C SER A 532 0.48 -46.09 9.98
N GLN A 533 0.71 -47.34 9.56
CA GLN A 533 1.81 -48.14 10.11
C GLN A 533 3.11 -47.68 9.44
N ALA A 534 4.09 -47.21 10.23
CA ALA A 534 5.38 -46.81 9.68
C ALA A 534 6.06 -48.01 8.99
N ASP A 535 6.37 -47.88 7.69
CA ASP A 535 7.18 -48.86 6.95
C ASP A 535 8.64 -48.79 7.47
N PRO A 536 9.25 -49.88 7.96
CA PRO A 536 10.61 -49.86 8.47
C PRO A 536 11.70 -49.67 7.38
N ARG A 537 11.36 -49.32 6.13
CA ARG A 537 12.31 -49.27 5.00
C ARG A 537 12.21 -48.05 4.09
N VAL A 538 12.25 -46.82 4.60
CA VAL A 538 12.66 -45.68 3.75
C VAL A 538 13.48 -44.69 4.56
N GLY A 539 14.80 -44.81 4.43
CA GLY A 539 15.75 -43.74 4.73
C GLY A 539 16.32 -43.19 3.42
N ALA A 540 16.52 -41.87 3.39
CA ALA A 540 17.37 -41.04 2.52
C ALA A 540 17.81 -41.56 1.13
N ASP A 541 17.67 -40.65 0.15
CA ASP A 541 18.26 -40.59 -1.20
C ASP A 541 17.54 -41.31 -2.35
N GLY A 542 17.33 -40.56 -3.45
CA GLY A 542 16.81 -41.09 -4.71
C GLY A 542 16.53 -40.05 -5.79
N SER A 543 17.59 -39.53 -6.42
CA SER A 543 17.55 -38.87 -7.73
C SER A 543 17.01 -39.80 -8.83
N ALA A 544 16.25 -39.29 -9.80
CA ALA A 544 16.13 -39.91 -11.12
C ALA A 544 15.80 -38.91 -12.24
N THR A 545 16.48 -39.15 -13.35
CA THR A 545 16.64 -38.39 -14.59
C THR A 545 15.63 -38.75 -15.69
N GLY A 546 15.37 -37.80 -16.60
CA GLY A 546 15.47 -38.06 -18.06
C GLY A 546 14.21 -37.97 -18.93
N GLY A 547 14.30 -37.20 -20.02
CA GLY A 547 13.45 -37.36 -21.21
C GLY A 547 13.31 -36.13 -22.12
N SER A 548 14.30 -35.84 -22.97
CA SER A 548 14.18 -34.93 -24.11
C SER A 548 13.98 -35.71 -25.43
N GLY A 549 13.12 -35.20 -26.31
CA GLY A 549 12.96 -35.70 -27.68
C GLY A 549 12.62 -34.55 -28.63
N GLU A 550 13.52 -34.25 -29.57
CA GLU A 550 13.31 -33.35 -30.70
C GLU A 550 12.55 -34.05 -31.84
N VAL A 551 11.66 -33.31 -32.51
CA VAL A 551 11.08 -33.69 -33.81
C VAL A 551 11.17 -32.49 -34.75
N ALA A 552 11.59 -32.73 -36.00
CA ALA A 552 11.82 -31.73 -37.04
C ALA A 552 10.52 -31.17 -37.66
N GLU A 553 10.47 -29.85 -37.90
CA GLU A 553 9.32 -29.12 -38.47
C GLU A 553 9.31 -29.00 -40.00
N VAL A 554 8.11 -29.13 -40.57
CA VAL A 554 7.73 -28.77 -41.95
C VAL A 554 7.04 -27.40 -41.91
N ALA A 555 7.43 -26.45 -42.76
CA ALA A 555 6.88 -25.10 -42.77
C ALA A 555 5.42 -25.05 -43.25
N VAL A 556 4.50 -24.83 -42.31
CA VAL A 556 3.07 -24.53 -42.52
C VAL A 556 2.86 -23.02 -42.27
N ALA A 557 1.89 -22.40 -42.95
CA ALA A 557 1.49 -21.01 -42.68
C ALA A 557 1.07 -20.85 -41.21
N GLY A 558 1.44 -19.74 -40.59
CA GLY A 558 1.10 -19.48 -39.19
C GLY A 558 -0.42 -19.37 -38.99
N PRO A 559 -0.97 -19.90 -37.87
CA PRO A 559 -2.42 -19.98 -37.64
C PRO A 559 -3.10 -18.61 -37.49
N GLY A 560 -2.35 -17.51 -37.32
CA GLY A 560 -2.87 -16.18 -37.04
C GLY A 560 -3.27 -15.31 -38.23
N ARG A 561 -2.89 -15.66 -39.46
CA ARG A 561 -3.20 -14.81 -40.62
C ARG A 561 -4.61 -15.02 -41.15
N ARG A 562 -5.47 -14.00 -40.98
CA ARG A 562 -6.80 -13.92 -41.60
C ARG A 562 -6.71 -13.37 -43.03
N GLY A 563 -7.67 -13.72 -43.89
CA GLY A 563 -7.70 -13.31 -45.30
C GLY A 563 -7.69 -11.78 -45.52
N GLU A 564 -8.14 -11.02 -44.53
CA GLU A 564 -8.21 -9.55 -44.51
C GLU A 564 -6.88 -8.88 -44.16
N MET A 565 -5.96 -9.59 -43.52
CA MET A 565 -4.66 -9.10 -43.03
C MET A 565 -3.53 -9.30 -44.06
N ARG A 566 -3.88 -9.58 -45.33
CA ARG A 566 -2.89 -9.80 -46.38
C ARG A 566 -2.14 -8.51 -46.71
N GLY A 567 -0.83 -8.51 -46.46
CA GLY A 567 0.06 -7.38 -46.75
C GLY A 567 0.25 -6.42 -45.58
N TRP A 568 -0.34 -6.71 -44.42
CA TRP A 568 -0.08 -5.99 -43.17
C TRP A 568 1.23 -6.47 -42.53
N SER A 569 1.91 -5.55 -41.86
CA SER A 569 3.03 -5.85 -40.99
C SER A 569 2.57 -6.69 -39.79
N VAL A 570 3.50 -7.43 -39.16
CA VAL A 570 3.22 -8.20 -37.94
C VAL A 570 2.67 -7.30 -36.83
N GLU A 571 3.16 -6.06 -36.76
CA GLU A 571 2.70 -5.03 -35.81
C GLU A 571 1.25 -4.60 -36.06
N GLU A 572 0.86 -4.37 -37.32
CA GLU A 572 -0.53 -4.03 -37.67
C GLU A 572 -1.50 -5.20 -37.41
N CYS A 573 -1.08 -6.43 -37.69
CA CYS A 573 -1.85 -7.64 -37.37
C CYS A 573 -2.04 -7.80 -35.85
N LEU A 574 -0.97 -7.58 -35.08
CA LEU A 574 -0.97 -7.69 -33.63
C LEU A 574 -1.88 -6.63 -33.01
N LEU A 575 -1.75 -5.37 -33.41
CA LEU A 575 -2.54 -4.28 -32.87
C LEU A 575 -4.05 -4.48 -33.13
N TRP A 576 -4.40 -5.03 -34.30
CA TRP A 576 -5.78 -5.39 -34.61
C TRP A 576 -6.29 -6.53 -33.71
N GLU A 577 -5.50 -7.58 -33.52
CA GLU A 577 -5.89 -8.73 -32.67
C GLU A 577 -6.00 -8.33 -31.19
N LEU A 578 -5.12 -7.45 -30.69
CA LEU A 578 -5.23 -6.91 -29.33
C LEU A 578 -6.51 -6.09 -29.15
N ARG A 579 -6.88 -5.26 -30.15
CA ARG A 579 -8.13 -4.49 -30.13
C ARG A 579 -9.36 -5.41 -30.16
N ASP A 580 -9.32 -6.48 -30.94
CA ASP A 580 -10.40 -7.47 -30.99
C ASP A 580 -10.56 -8.22 -29.65
N ALA A 581 -9.43 -8.60 -29.02
CA ALA A 581 -9.44 -9.21 -27.69
C ALA A 581 -10.03 -8.28 -26.61
N VAL A 582 -9.70 -6.98 -26.64
CA VAL A 582 -10.32 -5.97 -25.75
C VAL A 582 -11.84 -5.87 -25.98
N CYS A 583 -12.28 -5.85 -27.24
CA CYS A 583 -13.71 -5.80 -27.57
C CYS A 583 -14.46 -7.06 -27.08
N ALA A 584 -13.81 -8.22 -27.11
CA ALA A 584 -14.38 -9.48 -26.64
C ALA A 584 -14.56 -9.52 -25.12
N VAL A 585 -13.57 -9.09 -24.34
CA VAL A 585 -13.61 -9.07 -22.87
C VAL A 585 -14.60 -8.01 -22.37
N LEU A 586 -14.50 -6.78 -22.87
CA LEU A 586 -15.31 -5.65 -22.36
C LEU A 586 -16.67 -5.48 -23.07
N LYS A 587 -16.97 -6.29 -24.09
CA LYS A 587 -18.20 -6.19 -24.92
C LYS A 587 -18.42 -4.79 -25.50
N LEU A 588 -17.33 -4.10 -25.84
CA LEU A 588 -17.34 -2.75 -26.42
C LEU A 588 -17.33 -2.81 -27.95
N PRO A 589 -17.99 -1.88 -28.66
CA PRO A 589 -17.86 -1.77 -30.10
C PRO A 589 -16.45 -1.28 -30.49
N PRO A 590 -15.85 -1.79 -31.59
CA PRO A 590 -14.46 -1.50 -31.96
C PRO A 590 -14.15 -0.01 -32.07
N GLU A 591 -15.12 0.79 -32.54
CA GLU A 591 -15.02 2.24 -32.72
C GLU A 591 -14.76 3.03 -31.42
N LYS A 592 -14.98 2.42 -30.25
CA LYS A 592 -14.75 3.04 -28.93
C LYS A 592 -13.41 2.68 -28.28
N VAL A 593 -12.60 1.83 -28.93
CA VAL A 593 -11.29 1.41 -28.43
C VAL A 593 -10.22 2.13 -29.24
N ASP A 594 -9.57 3.13 -28.65
CA ASP A 594 -8.37 3.75 -29.21
C ASP A 594 -7.13 2.92 -28.82
N ALA A 595 -6.08 2.93 -29.63
CA ALA A 595 -4.88 2.15 -29.35
C ALA A 595 -3.95 2.83 -28.33
N ASP A 596 -4.10 4.16 -28.18
CA ASP A 596 -3.28 4.99 -27.31
C ASP A 596 -3.88 5.24 -25.92
N ASP A 597 -5.18 4.97 -25.71
CA ASP A 597 -5.79 5.17 -24.40
C ASP A 597 -5.37 4.06 -23.42
N ASN A 598 -5.43 4.39 -22.13
CA ASN A 598 -5.05 3.48 -21.05
C ASN A 598 -6.12 2.38 -20.85
N PHE A 599 -5.72 1.15 -20.55
CA PHE A 599 -6.64 0.06 -20.21
C PHE A 599 -7.67 0.45 -19.14
N ALA A 600 -7.28 1.25 -18.14
CA ALA A 600 -8.17 1.75 -17.10
C ALA A 600 -9.30 2.65 -17.65
N GLU A 601 -9.07 3.39 -18.74
CA GLU A 601 -10.08 4.25 -19.37
C GLU A 601 -11.16 3.45 -20.12
N PHE A 602 -10.84 2.22 -20.54
CA PHE A 602 -11.80 1.30 -21.15
C PHE A 602 -12.66 0.55 -20.11
N GLY A 603 -12.34 0.65 -18.81
CA GLY A 603 -13.01 -0.07 -17.74
C GLY A 603 -12.40 -1.43 -17.43
N PHE A 604 -11.11 -1.63 -17.76
CA PHE A 604 -10.37 -2.76 -17.20
C PHE A 604 -10.18 -2.59 -15.69
N ASP A 605 -10.63 -3.59 -14.94
CA ASP A 605 -10.28 -3.79 -13.53
C ASP A 605 -9.31 -4.99 -13.42
N SER A 606 -8.90 -5.34 -12.19
CA SER A 606 -7.97 -6.44 -11.95
C SER A 606 -8.50 -7.81 -12.38
N ILE A 607 -9.82 -7.97 -12.54
CA ILE A 607 -10.47 -9.22 -12.99
C ILE A 607 -10.42 -9.28 -14.52
N ASN A 608 -10.84 -8.20 -15.20
CA ASN A 608 -10.83 -8.09 -16.65
C ASN A 608 -9.40 -8.18 -17.23
N LEU A 609 -8.38 -7.71 -16.50
CA LEU A 609 -6.98 -7.85 -16.91
C LEU A 609 -6.48 -9.30 -16.82
N ALA A 610 -6.96 -10.09 -15.85
CA ALA A 610 -6.63 -11.50 -15.77
C ALA A 610 -7.30 -12.28 -16.91
N GLU A 611 -8.59 -12.02 -17.18
CA GLU A 611 -9.30 -12.60 -18.33
C GLU A 611 -8.65 -12.21 -19.67
N PHE A 612 -8.15 -10.98 -19.78
CA PHE A 612 -7.42 -10.52 -20.96
C PHE A 612 -6.07 -11.23 -21.12
N ALA A 613 -5.31 -11.45 -20.03
CA ALA A 613 -4.09 -12.26 -20.06
C ALA A 613 -4.37 -13.71 -20.51
N GLU A 614 -5.43 -14.33 -19.99
CA GLU A 614 -5.84 -15.67 -20.40
C GLU A 614 -6.26 -15.72 -21.87
N GLU A 615 -7.01 -14.73 -22.34
CA GLU A 615 -7.45 -14.65 -23.74
C GLU A 615 -6.26 -14.41 -24.70
N LEU A 616 -5.29 -13.57 -24.33
CA LEU A 616 -4.05 -13.39 -25.09
C LEU A 616 -3.21 -14.67 -25.09
N GLY A 617 -3.08 -15.34 -23.94
CA GLY A 617 -2.35 -16.60 -23.83
C GLY A 617 -2.97 -17.72 -24.66
N ARG A 618 -4.31 -17.77 -24.70
CA ARG A 618 -5.08 -18.70 -25.54
C ARG A 618 -4.90 -18.41 -27.03
N ARG A 619 -4.85 -17.14 -27.43
CA ARG A 619 -4.71 -16.72 -28.84
C ARG A 619 -3.31 -16.92 -29.41
N PHE A 620 -2.28 -16.56 -28.64
CA PHE A 620 -0.90 -16.53 -29.14
C PHE A 620 -0.03 -17.71 -28.69
N HIS A 621 -0.56 -18.58 -27.84
CA HIS A 621 0.10 -19.80 -27.35
C HIS A 621 1.39 -19.57 -26.55
N PHE A 622 1.57 -18.37 -25.99
CA PHE A 622 2.60 -18.06 -24.98
C PHE A 622 1.95 -17.43 -23.75
N THR A 623 2.57 -17.59 -22.59
CA THR A 623 2.02 -17.07 -21.32
C THR A 623 2.16 -15.56 -21.24
N VAL A 624 1.04 -14.86 -21.16
CA VAL A 624 0.99 -13.43 -20.79
C VAL A 624 0.52 -13.36 -19.35
N THR A 625 1.34 -12.79 -18.48
CA THR A 625 0.98 -12.61 -17.07
C THR A 625 0.33 -11.23 -16.88
N PRO A 626 -0.66 -11.07 -15.97
CA PRO A 626 -1.38 -9.81 -15.81
C PRO A 626 -0.51 -8.62 -15.41
N ASP A 627 0.66 -8.84 -14.80
CA ASP A 627 1.62 -7.79 -14.44
C ASP A 627 2.16 -7.00 -15.65
N VAL A 628 2.20 -7.64 -16.83
CA VAL A 628 2.65 -7.02 -18.08
C VAL A 628 1.78 -5.79 -18.43
N PHE A 629 0.48 -5.84 -18.15
CA PHE A 629 -0.43 -4.74 -18.49
C PHE A 629 -0.22 -3.50 -17.62
N PHE A 630 0.44 -3.64 -16.47
CA PHE A 630 0.85 -2.49 -15.65
C PHE A 630 2.11 -1.81 -16.19
N GLY A 631 3.04 -2.60 -16.77
CA GLY A 631 4.23 -2.05 -17.43
C GLY A 631 3.94 -1.45 -18.81
N TYR A 632 2.88 -1.92 -19.49
CA TYR A 632 2.53 -1.53 -20.86
C TYR A 632 1.02 -1.24 -20.96
N PRO A 633 0.54 -0.11 -20.42
CA PRO A 633 -0.88 0.13 -20.15
C PRO A 633 -1.72 0.57 -21.37
N THR A 634 -1.17 0.53 -22.58
CA THR A 634 -1.88 0.88 -23.82
C THR A 634 -1.66 -0.22 -24.85
N LEU A 635 -2.56 -0.34 -25.83
CA LEU A 635 -2.46 -1.36 -26.88
C LEU A 635 -1.17 -1.20 -27.72
N VAL A 636 -0.73 0.04 -27.95
CA VAL A 636 0.53 0.34 -28.65
C VAL A 636 1.75 -0.07 -27.82
N ARG A 637 1.77 0.21 -26.52
CA ARG A 637 2.91 -0.19 -25.66
C ARG A 637 2.97 -1.71 -25.48
N LEU A 638 1.81 -2.35 -25.33
CA LEU A 638 1.70 -3.80 -25.24
C LEU A 638 2.14 -4.47 -26.55
N SER A 639 1.76 -3.94 -27.71
CA SER A 639 2.21 -4.48 -29.01
C SER A 639 3.73 -4.40 -29.16
N HIS A 640 4.36 -3.29 -28.78
CA HIS A 640 5.81 -3.15 -28.81
C HIS A 640 6.51 -4.10 -27.83
N PHE A 641 5.98 -4.29 -26.63
CA PHE A 641 6.52 -5.26 -25.66
C PHE A 641 6.45 -6.68 -26.20
N LEU A 642 5.28 -7.09 -26.71
CA LEU A 642 5.09 -8.42 -27.27
C LEU A 642 5.96 -8.66 -28.50
N LEU A 643 6.15 -7.66 -29.37
CA LEU A 643 7.10 -7.75 -30.50
C LEU A 643 8.56 -7.83 -30.03
N GLY A 644 8.93 -7.15 -28.95
CA GLY A 644 10.28 -7.16 -28.39
C GLY A 644 10.64 -8.47 -27.69
N ASN A 645 9.69 -9.08 -26.98
CA ASN A 645 9.92 -10.26 -26.14
C ASN A 645 9.52 -11.58 -26.81
N HIS A 646 8.52 -11.55 -27.70
CA HIS A 646 7.95 -12.72 -28.40
C HIS A 646 8.00 -12.56 -29.93
N GLY A 647 8.90 -11.71 -30.44
CA GLY A 647 8.97 -11.36 -31.87
C GLY A 647 9.12 -12.56 -32.82
N ASP A 648 9.92 -13.56 -32.46
CA ASP A 648 10.13 -14.76 -33.29
C ASP A 648 8.89 -15.67 -33.32
N GLU A 649 8.18 -15.79 -32.19
CA GLU A 649 6.94 -16.56 -32.04
C GLU A 649 5.80 -15.89 -32.80
N LEU A 650 5.68 -14.56 -32.72
CA LEU A 650 4.71 -13.77 -33.47
C LEU A 650 5.02 -13.75 -34.97
N ALA A 651 6.29 -13.67 -35.36
CA ALA A 651 6.69 -13.78 -36.76
C ALA A 651 6.39 -15.18 -37.34
N ALA A 652 6.48 -16.24 -36.54
CA ALA A 652 6.04 -17.57 -36.90
C ALA A 652 4.49 -17.69 -36.95
N PHE A 653 3.78 -17.08 -36.00
CA PHE A 653 2.32 -17.07 -35.90
C PHE A 653 1.65 -16.34 -37.07
N TYR A 654 2.27 -15.29 -37.60
CA TYR A 654 1.79 -14.51 -38.76
C TYR A 654 2.53 -14.79 -40.08
N ARG A 655 3.27 -15.92 -40.16
CA ARG A 655 4.11 -16.28 -41.30
C ARG A 655 3.31 -16.46 -42.59
N ASP A 656 3.74 -15.77 -43.65
CA ASP A 656 3.21 -15.92 -45.00
C ASP A 656 3.71 -17.21 -45.69
N ALA A 657 2.81 -17.89 -46.40
CA ALA A 657 3.11 -19.16 -47.09
C ALA A 657 3.99 -19.00 -48.35
N GLU A 658 4.23 -17.78 -48.82
CA GLU A 658 4.96 -17.52 -50.06
C GLU A 658 5.94 -16.36 -49.86
N LEU A 659 7.23 -16.68 -49.61
CA LEU A 659 8.39 -15.97 -50.17
C LEU A 659 9.69 -16.63 -49.68
N ALA A 660 10.07 -17.71 -50.37
CA ALA A 660 11.43 -18.24 -50.37
C ALA A 660 12.05 -18.04 -51.76
N ALA A 661 13.33 -17.67 -51.75
CA ALA A 661 14.26 -17.39 -52.86
C ALA A 661 14.20 -15.95 -53.42
N ALA A 662 15.26 -15.14 -53.53
CA ALA A 662 16.70 -15.12 -53.22
C ALA A 662 17.30 -13.96 -54.08
N PRO A 663 18.61 -13.64 -54.09
CA PRO A 663 19.57 -13.37 -53.01
C PRO A 663 20.39 -12.07 -53.32
N ALA A 664 21.57 -11.93 -52.69
CA ALA A 664 22.71 -11.05 -53.01
C ALA A 664 22.78 -9.72 -52.23
N LEU A 665 23.89 -9.31 -51.59
CA LEU A 665 25.26 -9.84 -51.51
C LEU A 665 26.04 -8.98 -50.48
N VAL A 666 27.10 -9.56 -49.92
CA VAL A 666 28.29 -8.96 -49.26
C VAL A 666 28.37 -9.01 -47.72
N VAL A 667 29.38 -9.81 -47.31
CA VAL A 667 30.00 -10.19 -46.02
C VAL A 667 31.23 -9.24 -45.76
N PRO A 668 32.10 -9.33 -44.71
CA PRO A 668 32.07 -9.97 -43.38
C PRO A 668 32.53 -9.10 -42.18
N ALA A 669 32.16 -9.58 -40.99
CA ALA A 669 32.83 -9.57 -39.67
C ALA A 669 33.89 -8.52 -39.32
N THR A 670 33.67 -7.73 -38.26
CA THR A 670 34.23 -7.95 -36.90
C THR A 670 33.98 -6.74 -35.98
N VAL A 671 33.90 -7.03 -34.67
CA VAL A 671 33.95 -6.15 -33.48
C VAL A 671 32.88 -5.07 -33.24
N SER A 672 32.24 -5.19 -32.06
CA SER A 672 31.76 -4.12 -31.18
C SER A 672 30.62 -3.22 -31.69
N SER A 673 29.42 -3.41 -31.15
CA SER A 673 28.35 -2.39 -31.17
C SER A 673 27.99 -2.06 -29.71
N GLY A 674 28.36 -0.92 -29.12
CA GLY A 674 28.48 0.37 -29.77
C GLY A 674 27.08 0.92 -30.00
N VAL A 675 26.48 1.42 -28.91
CA VAL A 675 25.30 2.29 -28.88
C VAL A 675 25.43 3.33 -30.00
N ARG A 676 24.59 3.24 -31.03
CA ARG A 676 24.46 4.30 -32.04
C ARG A 676 23.11 4.99 -31.92
N ARG A 677 23.17 6.10 -31.19
CA ARG A 677 22.27 7.26 -31.22
C ARG A 677 21.61 7.47 -32.59
N ARG A 678 20.27 7.42 -32.61
CA ARG A 678 19.46 8.14 -33.60
C ARG A 678 19.25 9.56 -33.08
N GLY A 679 19.93 10.51 -33.72
CA GLY A 679 19.41 11.86 -33.98
C GLY A 679 18.90 12.68 -32.80
N SER A 680 19.58 12.68 -31.65
CA SER A 680 19.47 13.78 -30.69
C SER A 680 19.85 15.07 -31.43
N ARG A 681 18.86 15.93 -31.65
CA ARG A 681 19.06 17.32 -32.00
C ARG A 681 19.94 17.89 -30.88
N ARG A 682 21.17 18.30 -31.22
CA ARG A 682 22.16 18.85 -30.29
C ARG A 682 21.52 19.99 -29.48
N VAL A 683 21.22 19.70 -28.22
CA VAL A 683 21.21 20.65 -27.12
C VAL A 683 22.32 20.18 -26.17
N GLY A 684 23.07 21.14 -25.63
CA GLY A 684 24.49 21.03 -25.31
C GLY A 684 24.93 19.96 -24.31
N GLY A 685 26.14 19.45 -24.55
CA GLY A 685 27.09 19.03 -23.52
C GLY A 685 26.81 17.72 -22.82
N ILE A 686 27.76 16.78 -22.91
CA ILE A 686 27.99 15.82 -21.83
C ILE A 686 28.30 16.68 -20.60
N ARG A 687 27.35 16.78 -19.66
CA ARG A 687 27.59 17.43 -18.36
C ARG A 687 28.68 16.61 -17.67
N GLY A 688 29.85 17.19 -17.48
CA GLY A 688 30.89 16.60 -16.65
C GLY A 688 30.34 16.40 -15.24
N GLY A 689 30.88 15.44 -14.49
CA GLY A 689 30.46 15.10 -13.12
C GLY A 689 30.73 16.19 -12.06
N ASP A 690 30.63 17.46 -12.45
CA ASP A 690 30.99 18.66 -11.70
C ASP A 690 29.86 19.72 -11.74
N GLU A 691 28.70 19.42 -12.36
CA GLU A 691 27.55 20.34 -12.30
C GLU A 691 26.87 20.23 -10.92
N PRO A 692 26.73 21.34 -10.18
CA PRO A 692 26.07 21.34 -8.88
C PRO A 692 24.59 20.95 -8.99
N VAL A 693 24.09 20.23 -7.99
CA VAL A 693 22.65 19.93 -7.86
C VAL A 693 21.95 21.10 -7.17
N ALA A 694 20.86 21.59 -7.76
CA ALA A 694 20.08 22.71 -7.23
C ALA A 694 18.81 22.24 -6.53
N VAL A 695 18.50 22.83 -5.36
CA VAL A 695 17.19 22.70 -4.71
C VAL A 695 16.24 23.73 -5.33
N VAL A 696 15.34 23.28 -6.20
CA VAL A 696 14.49 24.16 -7.02
C VAL A 696 13.08 24.38 -6.48
N GLY A 697 12.63 23.54 -5.53
CA GLY A 697 11.37 23.70 -4.82
C GLY A 697 11.32 22.85 -3.55
N MET A 698 10.47 23.24 -2.61
CA MET A 698 10.31 22.55 -1.33
C MET A 698 8.90 22.70 -0.77
N SER A 699 8.44 21.67 -0.07
CA SER A 699 7.16 21.66 0.64
C SER A 699 7.25 20.74 1.84
N GLY A 700 6.26 20.78 2.74
CA GLY A 700 6.23 19.93 3.91
C GLY A 700 5.32 20.42 5.01
N ARG A 701 4.82 19.45 5.79
CA ARG A 701 4.08 19.67 7.04
C ARG A 701 4.94 19.28 8.22
N PHE A 702 4.93 20.11 9.26
CA PHE A 702 5.79 19.95 10.42
C PHE A 702 4.96 20.04 11.71
N PRO A 703 5.50 19.66 12.87
CA PRO A 703 4.82 19.87 14.14
C PRO A 703 4.32 21.32 14.30
N GLY A 704 3.02 21.47 14.54
CA GLY A 704 2.36 22.77 14.77
C GLY A 704 2.18 23.67 13.54
N VAL A 705 2.68 23.32 12.36
CA VAL A 705 2.65 24.18 11.15
C VAL A 705 2.44 23.39 9.86
N ARG A 706 1.84 24.00 8.84
CA ARG A 706 1.40 23.31 7.62
C ARG A 706 2.32 23.51 6.40
N ASP A 707 3.30 24.39 6.52
CA ASP A 707 4.17 24.76 5.41
C ASP A 707 5.58 25.16 5.88
N VAL A 708 6.46 25.39 4.90
CA VAL A 708 7.86 25.72 5.10
C VAL A 708 8.08 27.13 5.68
N GLU A 709 7.19 28.09 5.37
CA GLU A 709 7.27 29.43 5.95
C GLU A 709 6.84 29.43 7.44
N GLY A 710 5.86 28.60 7.81
CA GLY A 710 5.46 28.35 9.17
C GLY A 710 6.57 27.68 9.98
N LEU A 711 7.27 26.70 9.39
CA LEU A 711 8.48 26.14 10.01
C LEU A 711 9.52 27.22 10.25
N TRP A 712 9.76 28.09 9.26
CA TRP A 712 10.70 29.19 9.38
C TRP A 712 10.33 30.14 10.54
N SER A 713 9.06 30.56 10.65
CA SER A 713 8.58 31.38 11.79
C SER A 713 8.88 30.71 13.13
N VAL A 714 8.59 29.41 13.26
CA VAL A 714 8.88 28.65 14.50
C VAL A 714 10.38 28.67 14.85
N LEU A 715 11.25 28.54 13.85
CA LEU A 715 12.70 28.53 14.03
C LEU A 715 13.24 29.93 14.35
N SER A 716 12.90 30.94 13.56
CA SER A 716 13.41 32.31 13.71
C SER A 716 13.00 32.95 15.04
N GLU A 717 11.80 32.63 15.51
CA GLU A 717 11.25 33.12 16.79
C GLU A 717 11.73 32.31 18.00
N GLY A 718 12.51 31.24 17.80
CA GLY A 718 12.97 30.38 18.89
C GLY A 718 11.83 29.66 19.61
N ARG A 719 10.71 29.38 18.94
CA ARG A 719 9.57 28.71 19.56
C ARG A 719 9.76 27.19 19.60
N SER A 720 9.38 26.60 20.73
CA SER A 720 9.24 25.13 20.87
C SER A 720 7.78 24.76 20.62
N VAL A 721 7.54 23.91 19.62
CA VAL A 721 6.21 23.37 19.29
C VAL A 721 5.99 21.98 19.90
N ILE A 722 6.91 21.55 20.77
CA ILE A 722 6.73 20.35 21.58
C ILE A 722 5.70 20.67 22.67
N GLY A 723 4.61 19.91 22.67
CA GLY A 723 3.43 20.14 23.48
C GLY A 723 2.90 18.86 24.11
N GLY A 724 1.88 19.00 24.97
CA GLY A 724 1.05 17.85 25.35
C GLY A 724 0.15 17.41 24.19
N VAL A 725 -0.51 16.25 24.34
CA VAL A 725 -1.40 15.69 23.32
C VAL A 725 -2.53 16.69 22.98
N PRO A 726 -2.73 17.03 21.69
CA PRO A 726 -3.82 17.92 21.24
C PRO A 726 -5.20 17.39 21.59
N ALA A 727 -6.15 18.29 21.87
CA ALA A 727 -7.50 17.95 22.34
C ALA A 727 -8.25 16.96 21.42
N ASP A 728 -8.07 17.10 20.11
CA ASP A 728 -8.65 16.24 19.07
C ASP A 728 -8.06 14.81 19.03
N ARG A 729 -6.98 14.56 19.79
CA ARG A 729 -6.29 13.25 19.87
C ARG A 729 -6.23 12.67 21.28
N VAL A 730 -6.68 13.40 22.30
CA VAL A 730 -6.62 12.96 23.71
C VAL A 730 -7.38 11.65 23.92
N GLU A 731 -8.58 11.51 23.35
CA GLU A 731 -9.39 10.30 23.52
C GLU A 731 -8.73 9.07 22.90
N TRP A 732 -8.17 9.24 21.70
CA TRP A 732 -7.44 8.18 20.99
C TRP A 732 -6.13 7.81 21.72
N TRP A 733 -5.38 8.79 22.22
CA TRP A 733 -4.15 8.55 23.00
C TRP A 733 -4.41 7.84 24.33
N ARG A 734 -5.55 8.12 24.99
CA ARG A 734 -5.98 7.43 26.22
C ARG A 734 -6.45 6.00 25.96
N ALA A 735 -7.07 5.76 24.80
CA ALA A 735 -7.56 4.44 24.40
C ALA A 735 -6.42 3.42 24.16
N GLY A 736 -5.24 3.86 23.71
CA GLY A 736 -4.07 3.02 23.46
C GLY A 736 -3.32 2.54 24.71
N GLY A 737 -3.87 2.70 25.92
CA GLY A 737 -3.29 2.24 27.19
C GLY A 737 -2.03 2.97 27.66
N SER A 738 -1.47 3.88 26.85
CA SER A 738 -0.43 4.84 27.23
C SER A 738 -1.02 6.01 28.04
N GLY A 739 -1.74 5.68 29.11
CA GLY A 739 -2.28 6.61 30.10
C GLY A 739 -1.19 7.31 30.94
N GLU A 740 0.00 7.55 30.40
CA GLU A 740 0.99 8.39 31.05
C GLU A 740 0.57 9.86 30.91
N GLU A 741 0.08 10.43 32.01
CA GLU A 741 -0.01 11.88 32.16
C GLU A 741 1.39 12.47 31.96
N GLY A 742 1.59 13.28 30.91
CA GLY A 742 2.82 14.06 30.72
C GLY A 742 3.62 13.80 29.43
N VAL A 743 3.14 12.99 28.48
CA VAL A 743 3.84 12.83 27.18
C VAL A 743 3.95 14.18 26.45
N ARG A 744 5.17 14.51 26.02
CA ARG A 744 5.52 15.75 25.31
C ARG A 744 6.07 15.40 23.94
N ALA A 745 5.36 15.77 22.88
CA ALA A 745 5.74 15.46 21.49
C ALA A 745 5.42 16.62 20.53
N GLY A 746 5.95 16.53 19.31
CA GLY A 746 5.58 17.42 18.22
C GLY A 746 4.41 16.82 17.43
N PHE A 747 3.32 17.56 17.28
CA PHE A 747 2.11 17.07 16.61
C PHE A 747 1.92 17.74 15.25
N VAL A 748 1.96 16.95 14.18
CA VAL A 748 1.69 17.42 12.82
C VAL A 748 0.18 17.68 12.66
N PRO A 749 -0.26 18.87 12.20
CA PRO A 749 -1.67 19.17 12.00
C PRO A 749 -2.24 18.45 10.77
N GLY A 750 -3.56 18.19 10.76
CA GLY A 750 -4.27 17.72 9.57
C GLY A 750 -3.86 16.33 9.07
N VAL A 751 -3.45 15.42 9.96
CA VAL A 751 -2.99 14.06 9.59
C VAL A 751 -4.07 13.23 8.90
N ALA A 752 -5.34 13.45 9.25
CA ALA A 752 -6.46 12.77 8.62
C ALA A 752 -6.86 13.38 7.27
N GLU A 753 -6.40 14.60 6.95
CA GLU A 753 -6.88 15.36 5.79
C GLU A 753 -6.32 14.80 4.49
N PHE A 754 -7.18 14.62 3.49
CA PHE A 754 -6.77 14.21 2.15
C PHE A 754 -7.78 14.67 1.09
N ASP A 755 -7.32 14.80 -0.15
CA ASP A 755 -8.18 15.11 -1.31
C ASP A 755 -8.11 13.95 -2.30
N PRO A 756 -8.89 12.88 -2.07
CA PRO A 756 -8.72 11.64 -2.83
C PRO A 756 -9.15 11.81 -4.29
N LEU A 757 -10.22 12.58 -4.55
CA LEU A 757 -10.71 12.81 -5.90
C LEU A 757 -9.70 13.58 -6.75
N PHE A 758 -8.92 14.47 -6.14
CA PHE A 758 -7.80 15.10 -6.82
C PHE A 758 -6.77 14.06 -7.30
N PHE A 759 -6.44 13.06 -6.50
CA PHE A 759 -5.48 12.02 -6.87
C PHE A 759 -6.11 10.82 -7.60
N GLN A 760 -7.36 10.94 -8.04
CA GLN A 760 -8.12 9.85 -8.69
C GLN A 760 -8.23 8.59 -7.80
N ILE A 761 -8.29 8.81 -6.48
CA ILE A 761 -8.45 7.80 -5.45
C ILE A 761 -9.90 7.84 -4.96
N SER A 762 -10.49 6.67 -4.73
CA SER A 762 -11.86 6.62 -4.18
C SER A 762 -11.85 7.02 -2.70
N PRO A 763 -12.90 7.72 -2.19
CA PRO A 763 -13.01 8.04 -0.75
C PRO A 763 -12.87 6.80 0.15
N ARG A 764 -13.40 5.65 -0.29
CA ARG A 764 -13.32 4.38 0.43
C ARG A 764 -11.90 3.84 0.54
N GLU A 765 -11.08 4.00 -0.50
CA GLU A 765 -9.65 3.64 -0.43
C GLU A 765 -8.90 4.60 0.49
N ALA A 766 -9.21 5.90 0.44
CA ALA A 766 -8.55 6.91 1.27
C ALA A 766 -8.73 6.70 2.78
N GLU A 767 -9.83 6.08 3.22
CA GLU A 767 -10.08 5.72 4.62
C GLU A 767 -9.04 4.73 5.18
N THR A 768 -8.57 3.80 4.34
CA THR A 768 -7.62 2.75 4.74
C THR A 768 -6.18 3.06 4.33
N MET A 769 -5.95 4.09 3.51
CA MET A 769 -4.62 4.53 3.10
C MET A 769 -3.82 5.11 4.26
N ASP A 770 -2.54 4.76 4.34
CA ASP A 770 -1.59 5.36 5.28
C ASP A 770 -1.55 6.89 5.15
N PRO A 771 -1.78 7.66 6.24
CA PRO A 771 -1.63 9.11 6.25
C PRO A 771 -0.30 9.60 5.69
N ARG A 772 0.78 8.83 5.87
CA ARG A 772 2.09 9.15 5.29
C ARG A 772 2.03 9.16 3.77
N GLN A 773 1.33 8.22 3.13
CA GLN A 773 1.11 8.21 1.68
C GLN A 773 0.26 9.41 1.25
N ARG A 774 -0.84 9.68 1.97
CA ARG A 774 -1.78 10.77 1.67
C ARG A 774 -1.11 12.14 1.71
N LEU A 775 -0.40 12.43 2.80
CA LEU A 775 0.32 13.69 2.96
C LEU A 775 1.47 13.79 1.96
N LEU A 776 2.22 12.71 1.73
CA LEU A 776 3.33 12.72 0.79
C LEU A 776 2.88 13.06 -0.64
N LEU A 777 1.71 12.58 -1.08
CA LEU A 777 1.14 12.94 -2.38
C LEU A 777 0.87 14.46 -2.48
N GLN A 778 0.25 15.04 -1.46
CA GLN A 778 -0.07 16.48 -1.43
C GLN A 778 1.19 17.34 -1.36
N GLU A 779 2.13 17.00 -0.47
CA GLU A 779 3.36 17.78 -0.30
C GLU A 779 4.31 17.62 -1.50
N SER A 780 4.35 16.45 -2.15
CA SER A 780 5.14 16.29 -3.37
C SER A 780 4.55 17.10 -4.53
N TRP A 781 3.22 17.14 -4.67
CA TRP A 781 2.55 18.03 -5.63
C TRP A 781 2.90 19.49 -5.36
N ASN A 782 2.78 19.93 -4.10
CA ASN A 782 3.11 21.30 -3.70
C ASN A 782 4.59 21.63 -3.93
N ALA A 783 5.50 20.67 -3.73
CA ALA A 783 6.92 20.86 -4.01
C ALA A 783 7.19 21.02 -5.52
N LEU A 784 6.46 20.31 -6.39
CA LEU A 784 6.54 20.48 -7.84
C LEU A 784 5.96 21.83 -8.28
N GLU A 785 4.85 22.26 -7.69
CA GLU A 785 4.30 23.60 -7.93
C GLU A 785 5.22 24.72 -7.41
N ASP A 786 5.84 24.55 -6.25
CA ASP A 786 6.88 25.46 -5.73
C ASP A 786 8.09 25.46 -6.66
N ALA A 787 8.44 24.31 -7.25
CA ALA A 787 9.49 24.16 -8.26
C ALA A 787 9.12 24.70 -9.67
N GLY A 788 7.85 25.06 -9.91
CA GLY A 788 7.41 25.62 -11.19
C GLY A 788 7.39 24.56 -12.29
N TYR A 789 7.06 23.33 -11.91
CA TYR A 789 6.92 22.20 -12.82
C TYR A 789 5.47 22.06 -13.28
N GLY A 790 5.14 22.73 -14.39
CA GLY A 790 3.88 22.52 -15.10
C GLY A 790 3.88 21.25 -15.96
N GLU A 791 2.74 21.02 -16.61
CA GLU A 791 2.45 19.80 -17.40
C GLU A 791 3.49 19.55 -18.51
N GLU A 792 3.89 20.58 -19.27
CA GLU A 792 4.84 20.42 -20.38
C GLU A 792 6.25 20.00 -19.92
N ARG A 793 6.71 20.48 -18.75
CA ARG A 793 8.04 20.13 -18.24
C ARG A 793 8.05 18.71 -17.68
N LEU A 794 7.03 18.35 -16.91
CA LEU A 794 6.88 17.00 -16.38
C LEU A 794 6.81 15.95 -17.49
N ALA A 795 6.14 16.25 -18.60
CA ALA A 795 6.06 15.35 -19.75
C ALA A 795 7.38 15.17 -20.54
N ARG A 796 8.38 16.05 -20.32
CA ARG A 796 9.66 16.04 -21.08
C ARG A 796 10.85 15.55 -20.27
N GLU A 797 10.81 15.70 -18.94
CA GLU A 797 11.92 15.42 -18.04
C GLU A 797 11.70 14.07 -17.33
N ARG A 798 12.76 13.27 -17.17
CA ARG A 798 12.68 12.03 -16.37
C ARG A 798 12.74 12.38 -14.91
N VAL A 799 11.65 12.16 -14.18
CA VAL A 799 11.55 12.48 -12.75
C VAL A 799 11.78 11.24 -11.90
N GLY A 800 12.81 11.23 -11.05
CA GLY A 800 13.03 10.20 -10.03
C GLY A 800 12.36 10.57 -8.71
N VAL A 801 11.97 9.57 -7.91
CA VAL A 801 11.32 9.73 -6.60
C VAL A 801 12.09 8.93 -5.55
N PHE A 802 12.61 9.62 -4.54
CA PHE A 802 13.45 9.04 -3.48
C PHE A 802 12.83 9.38 -2.11
N VAL A 803 12.32 8.37 -1.42
CA VAL A 803 11.59 8.57 -0.16
C VAL A 803 12.34 7.91 0.99
N GLY A 804 12.81 8.73 1.92
CA GLY A 804 13.31 8.28 3.21
C GLY A 804 12.17 8.06 4.19
N ALA A 805 11.98 6.84 4.65
CA ALA A 805 10.95 6.51 5.64
C ALA A 805 11.43 5.42 6.60
N GLU A 806 10.78 5.32 7.75
CA GLU A 806 10.85 4.18 8.66
C GLU A 806 9.61 3.29 8.50
N GLU A 807 9.63 2.14 9.16
CA GLU A 807 8.49 1.22 9.14
C GLU A 807 7.27 1.90 9.79
N GLY A 808 6.12 1.82 9.10
CA GLY A 808 4.88 2.41 9.60
C GLY A 808 4.18 1.51 10.59
N ASP A 809 3.49 2.14 11.54
CA ASP A 809 2.58 1.50 12.49
C ASP A 809 1.14 1.46 11.99
N TYR A 810 0.82 2.12 10.87
CA TYR A 810 -0.57 2.27 10.41
C TYR A 810 -1.27 0.96 10.05
N GLN A 811 -0.53 -0.09 9.65
CA GLN A 811 -1.10 -1.43 9.45
C GLN A 811 -1.71 -1.99 10.76
N LEU A 812 -1.19 -1.59 11.92
CA LEU A 812 -1.75 -1.94 13.23
C LEU A 812 -3.09 -1.24 13.49
N VAL A 813 -3.31 -0.07 12.88
CA VAL A 813 -4.53 0.73 13.01
C VAL A 813 -5.62 0.22 12.07
N VAL A 814 -5.27 -0.09 10.82
CA VAL A 814 -6.23 -0.51 9.78
C VAL A 814 -6.58 -2.01 9.86
N GLY A 815 -5.69 -2.87 10.37
CA GLY A 815 -5.97 -4.29 10.52
C GLY A 815 -6.19 -5.00 9.16
N GLU A 816 -7.21 -5.86 9.08
CA GLU A 816 -7.53 -6.66 7.87
C GLU A 816 -8.33 -5.89 6.81
N ASP A 817 -8.84 -4.69 7.12
CA ASP A 817 -9.61 -3.86 6.19
C ASP A 817 -8.72 -3.12 5.16
N GLY A 818 -7.41 -3.15 5.34
CA GLY A 818 -6.44 -2.47 4.48
C GLY A 818 -6.06 -3.31 3.27
N SER A 819 -6.23 -2.75 2.07
CA SER A 819 -5.63 -3.32 0.85
C SER A 819 -4.11 -3.47 1.01
N VAL A 820 -3.51 -4.44 0.33
CA VAL A 820 -2.04 -4.65 0.28
C VAL A 820 -1.29 -3.36 -0.08
N THR A 821 -1.90 -2.47 -0.88
CA THR A 821 -1.31 -1.19 -1.28
C THR A 821 -1.54 -0.05 -0.28
N ALA A 822 -2.48 -0.20 0.65
CA ALA A 822 -2.93 0.87 1.54
C ALA A 822 -1.91 1.21 2.63
N ALA A 823 -1.15 0.23 3.12
CA ALA A 823 -0.14 0.42 4.17
C ALA A 823 1.29 0.01 3.77
N SER A 824 1.49 -0.51 2.56
CA SER A 824 2.84 -0.92 2.11
C SER A 824 3.76 0.29 1.95
N ASN A 825 4.94 0.23 2.58
CA ASN A 825 5.93 1.31 2.47
C ASN A 825 6.43 1.49 1.03
N SER A 826 6.52 0.43 0.22
CA SER A 826 6.96 0.54 -1.18
C SER A 826 6.09 1.49 -2.00
N ILE A 827 4.81 1.64 -1.64
CA ILE A 827 3.85 2.50 -2.32
C ILE A 827 4.14 3.99 -2.07
N LEU A 828 4.86 4.36 -1.00
CA LEU A 828 5.23 5.75 -0.72
C LEU A 828 6.02 6.39 -1.87
N ALA A 829 6.94 5.64 -2.49
CA ALA A 829 7.70 6.12 -3.64
C ALA A 829 6.96 5.90 -4.97
N SER A 830 6.18 4.82 -5.09
CA SER A 830 5.56 4.42 -6.35
C SER A 830 4.26 5.14 -6.69
N ARG A 831 3.44 5.55 -5.69
CA ARG A 831 2.10 6.08 -5.97
C ARG A 831 2.13 7.45 -6.65
N LEU A 832 3.07 8.32 -6.25
CA LEU A 832 3.26 9.60 -6.93
C LEU A 832 3.77 9.40 -8.36
N ALA A 833 4.78 8.54 -8.52
CA ALA A 833 5.35 8.21 -9.83
C ALA A 833 4.27 7.63 -10.76
N TYR A 834 3.39 6.77 -10.24
CA TYR A 834 2.25 6.25 -10.99
C TYR A 834 1.25 7.35 -11.37
N PHE A 835 0.84 8.18 -10.40
CA PHE A 835 -0.18 9.23 -10.62
C PHE A 835 0.26 10.29 -11.64
N LEU A 836 1.54 10.68 -11.63
CA LEU A 836 2.09 11.70 -12.55
C LEU A 836 2.84 11.09 -13.74
N ASN A 837 2.82 9.76 -13.88
CA ASN A 837 3.54 9.01 -14.91
C ASN A 837 5.03 9.40 -15.02
N PHE A 838 5.76 9.26 -13.92
CA PHE A 838 7.19 9.53 -13.86
C PHE A 838 8.01 8.33 -14.33
N ASP A 839 8.96 8.59 -15.23
CA ASP A 839 9.79 7.56 -15.87
C ASP A 839 11.21 7.42 -15.24
N GLY A 840 11.46 8.03 -14.08
CA GLY A 840 12.74 7.94 -13.35
C GLY A 840 12.75 6.88 -12.23
N PRO A 841 13.88 6.70 -11.52
CA PRO A 841 13.99 5.75 -10.42
C PRO A 841 13.00 6.05 -9.30
N GLY A 842 12.24 5.05 -8.83
CA GLY A 842 11.35 5.17 -7.67
C GLY A 842 11.83 4.28 -6.53
N MET A 843 12.30 4.85 -5.43
CA MET A 843 12.90 4.10 -4.32
C MET A 843 12.46 4.58 -2.94
N LEU A 844 12.19 3.61 -2.08
CA LEU A 844 12.09 3.79 -0.64
C LEU A 844 13.43 3.43 0.02
N ILE A 845 13.93 4.30 0.90
CA ILE A 845 15.19 4.12 1.61
C ILE A 845 14.90 4.13 3.11
N SER A 846 15.34 3.07 3.79
CA SER A 846 15.28 2.96 5.25
C SER A 846 16.68 2.73 5.82
N THR A 847 17.21 3.74 6.49
CA THR A 847 18.48 3.69 7.25
C THR A 847 18.27 4.21 8.68
N ALA A 848 17.03 4.09 9.20
CA ALA A 848 16.54 4.73 10.43
C ALA A 848 16.58 6.27 10.31
N CYS A 849 17.04 6.97 11.35
CA CYS A 849 16.97 8.43 11.42
C CYS A 849 17.70 9.18 10.29
N SER A 850 18.61 8.52 9.56
CA SER A 850 19.31 9.08 8.39
C SER A 850 18.57 8.93 7.06
N SER A 851 17.45 8.20 7.02
CA SER A 851 16.72 7.84 5.79
C SER A 851 16.51 9.02 4.83
N GLY A 852 15.98 10.14 5.32
CA GLY A 852 15.68 11.31 4.49
C GLY A 852 16.92 11.92 3.85
N LEU A 853 18.07 11.97 4.55
CA LEU A 853 19.29 12.55 3.99
C LEU A 853 20.05 11.56 3.12
N VAL A 854 19.94 10.26 3.38
CA VAL A 854 20.42 9.21 2.46
C VAL A 854 19.61 9.25 1.16
N ALA A 855 18.30 9.53 1.21
CA ALA A 855 17.48 9.74 0.02
C ALA A 855 17.96 10.96 -0.80
N VAL A 856 18.34 12.06 -0.14
CA VAL A 856 18.99 13.21 -0.82
C VAL A 856 20.29 12.78 -1.48
N HIS A 857 21.16 12.05 -0.77
CA HIS A 857 22.41 11.54 -1.33
C HIS A 857 22.17 10.69 -2.59
N GLN A 858 21.24 9.73 -2.52
CA GLN A 858 20.92 8.84 -3.63
C GLN A 858 20.35 9.61 -4.82
N ALA A 859 19.48 10.60 -4.59
CA ALA A 859 18.95 11.47 -5.63
C ALA A 859 20.05 12.27 -6.33
N CYS A 860 21.01 12.82 -5.58
CA CYS A 860 22.16 13.51 -6.16
C CYS A 860 23.00 12.57 -7.04
N GLN A 861 23.23 11.33 -6.59
CA GLN A 861 23.96 10.33 -7.38
C GLN A 861 23.22 10.01 -8.69
N SER A 862 21.90 9.78 -8.64
CA SER A 862 21.08 9.48 -9.82
C SER A 862 21.01 10.65 -10.81
N LEU A 863 20.96 11.89 -10.33
CA LEU A 863 21.05 13.09 -11.18
C LEU A 863 22.41 13.20 -11.88
N GLN A 864 23.50 12.98 -11.13
CA GLN A 864 24.87 13.03 -11.68
C GLN A 864 25.15 11.88 -12.65
N ALA A 865 24.57 10.70 -12.40
CA ALA A 865 24.64 9.54 -13.29
C ALA A 865 23.75 9.68 -14.54
N GLY A 866 22.85 10.67 -14.57
CA GLY A 866 21.91 10.88 -15.66
C GLY A 866 20.77 9.84 -15.72
N GLU A 867 20.49 9.17 -14.61
CA GLU A 867 19.35 8.25 -14.46
C GLU A 867 18.02 9.00 -14.47
N CYS A 868 18.01 10.21 -13.91
CA CYS A 868 16.90 11.16 -13.98
C CYS A 868 17.42 12.57 -14.28
N ASP A 869 16.53 13.43 -14.79
CA ASP A 869 16.80 14.84 -15.05
C ASP A 869 16.36 15.71 -13.86
N VAL A 870 15.40 15.20 -13.07
CA VAL A 870 14.83 15.81 -11.86
C VAL A 870 14.66 14.75 -10.79
N ALA A 871 14.78 15.13 -9.53
CA ALA A 871 14.50 14.25 -8.41
C ALA A 871 13.55 14.90 -7.40
N VAL A 872 12.45 14.20 -7.08
CA VAL A 872 11.62 14.47 -5.91
C VAL A 872 12.20 13.68 -4.75
N VAL A 873 12.58 14.38 -3.68
CA VAL A 873 13.13 13.77 -2.47
C VAL A 873 12.23 14.07 -1.30
N ALA A 874 11.89 13.06 -0.51
CA ALA A 874 11.05 13.22 0.66
C ALA A 874 11.58 12.48 1.88
N GLY A 875 11.26 13.01 3.06
CA GLY A 875 11.45 12.35 4.34
C GLY A 875 10.12 12.33 5.08
N VAL A 876 9.59 11.15 5.40
CA VAL A 876 8.27 11.02 6.02
C VAL A 876 8.33 10.13 7.26
N ASN A 877 7.74 10.62 8.34
CA ASN A 877 7.54 9.84 9.56
C ASN A 877 6.33 10.35 10.34
N LEU A 878 5.42 9.44 10.68
CA LEU A 878 4.31 9.67 11.60
C LEU A 878 4.26 8.49 12.56
N MET A 879 3.99 8.78 13.82
CA MET A 879 3.63 7.78 14.83
C MET A 879 2.14 7.97 15.09
N LEU A 880 1.37 6.92 14.82
CA LEU A 880 -0.08 7.03 14.62
C LEU A 880 -0.94 6.25 15.57
#